data_AF-A0AAV5L6H1-F1
#
_entry.id   AF-A0AAV5L6H1-F1
#
_cell.length_a   1.000
_cell.length_b   1.000
_cell.length_c   1.000
_cell.angle_alpha   90.00
_cell.angle_beta   90.00
_cell.angle_gamma   90.00
#
_symmetry.space_group_name_H-M   'P 1'
#
loop_
_entity.id
_entity.type
_entity.pdbx_description
1 polymer ?
#
loop_
_entity_poly.entity_id
_entity_poly.type
_entity_poly.pdbx_seq_one_letter_code
_entity_poly.pdbx_strand_id
1 'polypeptide(L)'
;MASVCKDYVEILKPRTDKREYRRIVLKNSLQVLLISDPETDKCAASMNVGVGFFSDPDGLEGLAHFLEHMLFYASEKYPLEDSYSKYIAEHGGRTNAFTSSERTNFHFDVNTDGFEEALDRFARFFIKPLMSADATTREIKAVDSGNWDSLDVRPKAKGVDTRQELLKFYEEYYSANLMHLVVYSKESPDEIQSLVEDMFQEIRNSGRSFPSFPGQPCSSEHLQILVRAVPIKEGNKLRIVWPITPAIHYYKEGPCRYLGHLIGHEGEGSLFYILKKLGWATGLYASEGAWTLEFSFFEVVIDLTDAGHDHMQDIVGLLFKYIQLLRQSGVCKWIFDELLAVCETGFHYQDKVQPIYYVVNIASEMRMYPPKDWLVRSSMPANFNQDIIQMVLNELSLDKVRIFWESKKFEGLTDMVEPWYGTAYSIEKVTTSMIQEWMSMAPNENVHLPAPNIFIPTDFSLKDPQEKIKYPVLLRNSSYSRVWYKPDIMFSSPKACVTIDFNCPYASNSPEAQILTSIFAQLVTLDGYNHKLRILLETVVDKIAKFEVKPDRFSVIKERVTQDYQNLKFQQPYEQAMYYCSLLLEDCSWPWMEKLEGLPNVKAEDLAKFAPMMLSRAFLECYIAGNIERAEAESMIQHVEDIFFKGSNPISFHLHLHLHFICCSFQPHFHNICSFSLLHFAATVLLHLTNRVVKLERGMNYFYSKEGLNPSDENSALLHYIQVHRDDFMLNVKLQLFALIAKQPTFHQLRSVEQLGYITVLWQRNDFGIHGLQFIIQSTVKGPEHIDLRVQAFLQMFETQLYKMTQDEFKVHISVLLDTIQTSAELVVTQSNVNALIDMKLDKHKNLREESRFYWTEISDGTLKFDRIEAEVAALRQLTQPELIDFFNEHIKVGAPQKRTLSVRVVGKEHLVEYRATKSEVVQPAEIDDILSFRKSLPLYGSFRGGAGLVKL
;
A
#
# COMPACT_ATOMS: atom_id res chain seq x y z
N MET A 1 -20.94 35.95 29.22
CA MET A 1 -19.91 34.92 28.98
C MET A 1 -20.53 33.56 29.29
N ALA A 2 -20.76 32.71 28.28
CA ALA A 2 -21.03 31.30 28.50
C ALA A 2 -19.70 30.55 28.41
N SER A 3 -19.39 29.73 29.41
CA SER A 3 -18.14 28.96 29.47
C SER A 3 -18.19 27.76 28.54
N VAL A 4 -17.04 27.42 27.94
CA VAL A 4 -16.84 26.14 27.24
C VAL A 4 -17.17 24.99 28.20
N CYS A 5 -18.03 24.06 27.77
CA CYS A 5 -18.51 23.00 28.64
C CYS A 5 -17.46 21.88 28.73
N LYS A 6 -16.79 21.76 29.89
CA LYS A 6 -15.82 20.69 30.16
C LYS A 6 -16.54 19.41 30.61
N ASP A 7 -17.20 18.73 29.68
CA ASP A 7 -17.70 17.37 29.91
C ASP A 7 -16.52 16.39 29.98
N TYR A 8 -16.17 15.95 31.19
CA TYR A 8 -15.08 15.00 31.40
C TYR A 8 -15.51 13.57 31.03
N VAL A 9 -15.48 13.26 29.74
CA VAL A 9 -15.72 11.90 29.23
C VAL A 9 -14.39 11.14 29.17
N GLU A 10 -14.28 10.06 29.93
CA GLU A 10 -13.15 9.13 29.86
C GLU A 10 -13.15 8.41 28.49
N ILE A 11 -12.08 8.60 27.72
CA ILE A 11 -11.88 7.96 26.41
C ILE A 11 -11.21 6.61 26.63
N LEU A 12 -11.81 5.51 26.14
CA LEU A 12 -11.22 4.18 26.25
C LEU A 12 -10.03 4.04 25.29
N LYS A 13 -8.82 3.92 25.84
CA LYS A 13 -7.56 3.82 25.08
C LYS A 13 -6.83 2.48 25.28
N PRO A 14 -5.88 2.12 24.38
CA PRO A 14 -5.03 0.93 24.56
C PRO A 14 -4.20 0.96 25.85
N ARG A 15 -3.89 -0.21 26.41
CA ARG A 15 -3.08 -0.33 27.65
C ARG A 15 -1.66 0.24 27.49
N THR A 16 -1.13 0.19 26.28
CA THR A 16 0.20 0.73 25.90
C THR A 16 0.18 2.23 25.59
N ASP A 17 -1.00 2.86 25.49
CA ASP A 17 -1.12 4.23 24.99
C ASP A 17 -0.86 5.27 26.09
N LYS A 18 0.31 5.91 25.99
CA LYS A 18 0.77 6.96 26.91
C LYS A 18 0.17 8.34 26.65
N ARG A 19 -0.51 8.55 25.52
CA ARG A 19 -1.03 9.87 25.10
C ARG A 19 -2.17 10.35 25.98
N GLU A 20 -2.32 11.66 26.10
CA GLU A 20 -3.45 12.30 26.77
C GLU A 20 -4.52 12.70 25.76
N TYR A 21 -5.78 12.62 26.18
CA TYR A 21 -6.95 12.87 25.34
C TYR A 21 -7.91 13.80 26.06
N ARG A 22 -8.39 14.84 25.37
CA ARG A 22 -9.40 15.77 25.89
C ARG A 22 -10.45 16.06 24.83
N ARG A 23 -11.72 15.77 25.13
CA ARG A 23 -12.85 16.27 24.34
C ARG A 23 -13.17 17.70 24.75
N ILE A 24 -13.40 18.58 23.78
CA ILE A 24 -14.02 19.90 23.97
C ILE A 24 -15.16 20.11 22.95
N VAL A 25 -16.05 21.05 23.24
CA VAL A 25 -17.07 21.52 22.29
C VAL A 25 -17.02 23.05 22.28
N LEU A 26 -16.76 23.63 21.11
CA LEU A 26 -16.66 25.08 20.93
C LEU A 26 -18.06 25.74 20.98
N LYS A 27 -18.11 27.08 21.13
CA LYS A 27 -19.41 27.81 21.22
C LYS A 27 -20.21 27.77 19.92
N ASN A 28 -19.56 27.44 18.79
CA ASN A 28 -20.20 27.22 17.50
C ASN A 28 -20.60 25.73 17.29
N SER A 29 -20.58 24.92 18.36
CA SER A 29 -20.92 23.50 18.36
C SER A 29 -19.96 22.56 17.61
N LEU A 30 -18.78 23.03 17.18
CA LEU A 30 -17.73 22.16 16.69
C LEU A 30 -17.28 21.19 17.81
N GLN A 31 -17.36 19.89 17.56
CA GLN A 31 -16.81 18.88 18.45
C GLN A 31 -15.34 18.63 18.14
N VAL A 32 -14.48 18.65 19.17
CA VAL A 32 -13.05 18.48 19.00
C VAL A 32 -12.49 17.43 19.95
N LEU A 33 -11.59 16.57 19.44
CA LEU A 33 -10.71 15.75 20.25
C LEU A 33 -9.28 16.31 20.17
N LEU A 34 -8.74 16.69 21.32
CA LEU A 34 -7.34 17.08 21.48
C LEU A 34 -6.54 15.85 21.92
N ILE A 35 -5.39 15.63 21.29
CA ILE A 35 -4.46 14.53 21.57
C ILE A 35 -3.09 15.16 21.87
N SER A 36 -2.60 14.97 23.09
CA SER A 36 -1.26 15.41 23.49
C SER A 36 -0.32 14.20 23.54
N ASP A 37 0.77 14.29 22.80
CA ASP A 37 1.86 13.31 22.73
C ASP A 37 3.20 14.04 22.85
N PRO A 38 3.72 14.28 24.07
CA PRO A 38 4.98 14.99 24.27
C PRO A 38 6.21 14.36 23.60
N GLU A 39 6.11 13.09 23.18
CA GLU A 39 7.13 12.34 22.42
C GLU A 39 6.84 12.34 20.90
N THR A 40 6.14 13.36 20.39
CA THR A 40 5.84 13.48 18.95
C THR A 40 6.71 14.49 18.23
N ASP A 41 7.26 14.05 17.11
CA ASP A 41 8.10 14.83 16.19
C ASP A 41 7.24 15.62 15.18
N LYS A 42 5.96 15.23 15.02
CA LYS A 42 4.99 15.89 14.13
C LYS A 42 3.65 16.09 14.79
N CYS A 43 3.11 17.28 14.57
CA CYS A 43 1.73 17.61 14.88
C CYS A 43 0.84 17.31 13.66
N ALA A 44 -0.44 17.03 13.89
CA ALA A 44 -1.39 16.72 12.81
C ALA A 44 -2.79 17.22 13.17
N ALA A 45 -3.60 17.50 12.15
CA ALA A 45 -5.02 17.74 12.33
C ALA A 45 -5.86 17.13 11.21
N SER A 46 -7.10 16.78 11.53
CA SER A 46 -8.10 16.34 10.55
C SER A 46 -9.45 16.93 10.87
N MET A 47 -10.11 17.49 9.85
CA MET A 47 -11.48 17.98 9.90
C MET A 47 -12.36 17.06 9.07
N ASN A 48 -13.33 16.42 9.70
CA ASN A 48 -14.34 15.62 9.03
C ASN A 48 -15.67 16.39 8.98
N VAL A 49 -16.08 16.80 7.78
CA VAL A 49 -17.40 17.37 7.50
C VAL A 49 -18.39 16.24 7.28
N GLY A 50 -19.51 16.21 8.00
CA GLY A 50 -20.52 15.15 7.92
C GLY A 50 -21.45 15.23 6.71
N VAL A 51 -20.93 15.63 5.56
CA VAL A 51 -21.61 15.77 4.27
C VAL A 51 -20.68 15.19 3.21
N GLY A 52 -21.22 14.50 2.21
CA GLY A 52 -20.47 13.86 1.13
C GLY A 52 -21.31 13.75 -0.15
N PHE A 53 -20.91 12.91 -1.10
CA PHE A 53 -21.51 12.87 -2.44
C PHE A 53 -22.98 12.40 -2.49
N PHE A 54 -23.54 11.82 -1.42
CA PHE A 54 -25.00 11.61 -1.33
C PHE A 54 -25.79 12.91 -1.22
N SER A 55 -25.13 14.03 -0.92
CA SER A 55 -25.74 15.38 -0.90
C SER A 55 -25.56 16.14 -2.22
N ASP A 56 -24.91 15.55 -3.24
CA ASP A 56 -24.73 16.20 -4.54
C ASP A 56 -26.08 16.57 -5.17
N PRO A 57 -26.26 17.78 -5.72
CA PRO A 57 -27.50 18.15 -6.41
C PRO A 57 -27.73 17.32 -7.67
N ASP A 58 -29.00 17.01 -7.98
CA ASP A 58 -29.39 16.24 -9.17
C ASP A 58 -28.80 16.83 -10.48
N GLY A 59 -27.98 16.05 -11.19
CA GLY A 59 -27.30 16.49 -12.41
C GLY A 59 -26.03 17.32 -12.21
N LEU A 60 -25.49 17.33 -10.98
CA LEU A 60 -24.18 17.86 -10.59
C LEU A 60 -23.36 16.78 -9.86
N GLU A 61 -23.39 15.54 -10.37
CA GLU A 61 -22.71 14.41 -9.74
C GLU A 61 -21.18 14.65 -9.67
N GLY A 62 -20.63 14.61 -8.46
CA GLY A 62 -19.24 14.96 -8.14
C GLY A 62 -19.04 16.31 -7.46
N LEU A 63 -20.10 17.10 -7.17
CA LEU A 63 -19.97 18.45 -6.62
C LEU A 63 -19.27 18.51 -5.25
N ALA A 64 -19.55 17.58 -4.34
CA ALA A 64 -18.90 17.51 -3.02
C ALA A 64 -17.39 17.24 -3.14
N HIS A 65 -17.00 16.34 -4.03
CA HIS A 65 -15.60 16.04 -4.33
C HIS A 65 -14.90 17.19 -5.06
N PHE A 66 -15.61 17.89 -5.93
CA PHE A 66 -15.09 19.10 -6.55
C PHE A 66 -14.87 20.23 -5.52
N LEU A 67 -15.77 20.39 -4.54
CA LEU A 67 -15.58 21.34 -3.45
C LEU A 67 -14.34 21.01 -2.62
N GLU A 68 -14.09 19.73 -2.34
CA GLU A 68 -12.88 19.28 -1.65
C GLU A 68 -11.61 19.83 -2.31
N HIS A 69 -11.43 19.62 -3.61
CA HIS A 69 -10.31 20.16 -4.38
C HIS A 69 -10.22 21.69 -4.27
N MET A 70 -11.36 22.38 -4.40
CA MET A 70 -11.41 23.85 -4.45
C MET A 70 -11.05 24.54 -3.12
N LEU A 71 -11.08 23.84 -1.97
CA LEU A 71 -10.65 24.40 -0.69
C LEU A 71 -9.12 24.47 -0.52
N PHE A 72 -8.35 23.65 -1.25
CA PHE A 72 -6.88 23.67 -1.19
C PHE A 72 -6.25 24.92 -1.82
N TYR A 73 -6.96 25.57 -2.75
CA TYR A 73 -6.45 26.67 -3.54
C TYR A 73 -6.17 27.93 -2.68
N ALA A 74 -7.21 28.67 -2.30
CA ALA A 74 -7.02 29.98 -1.67
C ALA A 74 -8.17 30.39 -0.74
N SER A 75 -7.84 31.25 0.23
CA SER A 75 -8.78 31.85 1.19
C SER A 75 -8.59 33.37 1.29
N GLU A 76 -9.53 34.08 1.92
CA GLU A 76 -9.44 35.54 2.09
C GLU A 76 -8.15 35.98 2.82
N LYS A 77 -7.70 35.20 3.81
CA LYS A 77 -6.46 35.46 4.57
C LYS A 77 -5.19 35.01 3.82
N TYR A 78 -5.30 33.96 3.01
CA TYR A 78 -4.20 33.40 2.21
C TYR A 78 -4.62 33.30 0.74
N PRO A 79 -4.51 34.40 -0.04
CA PRO A 79 -5.11 34.49 -1.38
C PRO A 79 -4.25 33.89 -2.51
N LEU A 80 -3.03 33.41 -2.23
CA LEU A 80 -2.18 32.74 -3.21
C LEU A 80 -2.59 31.27 -3.34
N GLU A 81 -2.81 30.79 -4.57
CA GLU A 81 -3.41 29.47 -4.87
C GLU A 81 -2.61 28.25 -4.43
N ASP A 82 -1.32 28.41 -4.14
CA ASP A 82 -0.47 27.34 -3.61
C ASP A 82 -0.12 27.56 -2.14
N SER A 83 -0.60 28.62 -1.47
CA SER A 83 -0.06 29.07 -0.19
C SER A 83 -0.17 28.02 0.91
N TYR A 84 -1.26 27.23 0.94
CA TYR A 84 -1.40 26.15 1.91
C TYR A 84 -0.49 24.97 1.58
N SER A 85 -0.61 24.39 0.39
CA SER A 85 0.19 23.23 -0.02
C SER A 85 1.69 23.53 -0.02
N LYS A 86 2.08 24.76 -0.40
CA LYS A 86 3.43 25.29 -0.28
C LYS A 86 3.84 25.37 1.20
N TYR A 87 3.06 26.01 2.07
CA TYR A 87 3.41 26.08 3.50
C TYR A 87 3.55 24.69 4.14
N ILE A 88 2.64 23.74 3.88
CA ILE A 88 2.73 22.36 4.39
C ILE A 88 3.97 21.64 3.84
N ALA A 89 4.22 21.75 2.53
CA ALA A 89 5.41 21.16 1.89
C ALA A 89 6.71 21.86 2.32
N GLU A 90 6.64 23.12 2.74
CA GLU A 90 7.66 23.94 3.41
C GLU A 90 7.66 23.80 4.94
N HIS A 91 6.79 22.98 5.57
CA HIS A 91 6.73 22.79 7.04
C HIS A 91 6.72 21.33 7.51
N GLY A 92 7.36 20.48 6.72
CA GLY A 92 7.64 19.10 7.12
C GLY A 92 6.47 18.16 6.85
N GLY A 93 5.47 18.65 6.14
CA GLY A 93 4.14 18.15 6.21
C GLY A 93 3.65 17.43 4.96
N ARG A 94 2.59 16.67 5.17
CA ARG A 94 1.71 16.12 4.16
C ARG A 94 0.34 16.73 4.33
N THR A 95 -0.38 16.85 3.23
CA THR A 95 -1.81 17.11 3.27
C THR A 95 -2.50 16.31 2.18
N ASN A 96 -3.73 15.90 2.46
CA ASN A 96 -4.62 15.25 1.51
C ASN A 96 -6.07 15.40 1.99
N ALA A 97 -7.02 14.97 1.18
CA ALA A 97 -8.42 14.85 1.56
C ALA A 97 -9.06 13.62 0.89
N PHE A 98 -10.32 13.33 1.22
CA PHE A 98 -11.18 12.44 0.44
C PHE A 98 -12.67 12.72 0.70
N THR A 99 -13.49 12.47 -0.31
CA THR A 99 -14.95 12.53 -0.26
C THR A 99 -15.53 11.12 -0.37
N SER A 100 -16.50 10.84 0.49
CA SER A 100 -17.25 9.58 0.52
C SER A 100 -18.77 9.88 0.51
N SER A 101 -19.62 8.88 0.69
CA SER A 101 -21.08 9.03 0.60
C SER A 101 -21.63 10.10 1.54
N GLU A 102 -21.29 10.02 2.84
CA GLU A 102 -21.87 10.87 3.89
C GLU A 102 -20.84 11.79 4.60
N ARG A 103 -19.59 11.85 4.14
CA ARG A 103 -18.53 12.68 4.73
C ARG A 103 -17.42 13.06 3.75
N THR A 104 -16.83 14.23 3.98
CA THR A 104 -15.59 14.72 3.35
C THR A 104 -14.58 15.01 4.45
N ASN A 105 -13.37 14.45 4.34
CA ASN A 105 -12.31 14.56 5.33
C ASN A 105 -11.11 15.31 4.75
N PHE A 106 -10.64 16.36 5.44
CA PHE A 106 -9.42 17.09 5.13
C PHE A 106 -8.40 16.85 6.24
N HIS A 107 -7.12 16.75 5.91
CA HIS A 107 -6.10 16.48 6.91
C HIS A 107 -4.68 16.92 6.53
N PHE A 108 -3.85 17.12 7.54
CA PHE A 108 -2.42 17.33 7.37
C PHE A 108 -1.60 16.85 8.58
N ASP A 109 -0.31 16.63 8.35
CA ASP A 109 0.73 16.73 9.38
C ASP A 109 1.75 17.81 9.01
N VAL A 110 2.51 18.28 10.00
CA VAL A 110 3.67 19.20 9.89
C VAL A 110 4.58 18.99 11.09
N ASN A 111 5.78 19.55 11.03
CA ASN A 111 6.70 19.61 12.17
C ASN A 111 6.12 20.47 13.28
N THR A 112 6.57 20.23 14.51
CA THR A 112 5.94 20.83 15.70
C THR A 112 6.06 22.34 15.81
N ASP A 113 6.98 22.99 15.12
CA ASP A 113 7.17 24.45 15.13
C ASP A 113 6.42 25.18 14.00
N GLY A 114 6.10 24.50 12.90
CA GLY A 114 5.20 25.01 11.86
C GLY A 114 3.70 24.81 12.14
N PHE A 115 3.36 24.20 13.28
CA PHE A 115 1.99 23.71 13.51
C PHE A 115 0.94 24.81 13.62
N GLU A 116 1.24 25.91 14.30
CA GLU A 116 0.27 26.97 14.59
C GLU A 116 -0.24 27.63 13.30
N GLU A 117 0.66 28.05 12.41
CA GLU A 117 0.28 28.68 11.14
C GLU A 117 -0.27 27.66 10.13
N ALA A 118 0.21 26.40 10.12
CA ALA A 118 -0.43 25.34 9.33
C ALA A 118 -1.90 25.12 9.74
N LEU A 119 -2.17 25.12 11.04
CA LEU A 119 -3.50 24.93 11.61
C LEU A 119 -4.42 26.12 11.32
N ASP A 120 -3.92 27.36 11.37
CA ASP A 120 -4.71 28.52 10.97
C ASP A 120 -5.02 28.53 9.47
N ARG A 121 -4.03 28.25 8.60
CA ARG A 121 -4.23 28.14 7.14
C ARG A 121 -5.29 27.09 6.82
N PHE A 122 -5.25 25.95 7.51
CA PHE A 122 -6.25 24.88 7.42
C PHE A 122 -7.63 25.34 7.92
N ALA A 123 -7.71 26.07 9.05
CA ALA A 123 -8.97 26.61 9.55
C ALA A 123 -9.67 27.52 8.52
N ARG A 124 -8.91 28.27 7.71
CA ARG A 124 -9.48 29.16 6.68
C ARG A 124 -10.26 28.43 5.57
N PHE A 125 -10.04 27.15 5.35
CA PHE A 125 -10.84 26.30 4.43
C PHE A 125 -12.32 26.31 4.82
N PHE A 126 -12.61 26.38 6.12
CA PHE A 126 -13.94 26.26 6.71
C PHE A 126 -14.52 27.61 7.15
N ILE A 127 -13.82 28.71 6.87
CA ILE A 127 -14.22 30.07 7.25
C ILE A 127 -14.52 30.90 5.99
N LYS A 128 -13.53 31.10 5.11
CA LYS A 128 -13.68 31.92 3.89
C LYS A 128 -12.71 31.49 2.76
N PRO A 129 -12.98 30.37 2.08
CA PRO A 129 -12.33 30.03 0.81
C PRO A 129 -12.74 31.01 -0.31
N LEU A 130 -11.87 31.24 -1.29
CA LEU A 130 -12.14 32.15 -2.41
C LEU A 130 -12.87 31.48 -3.59
N MET A 131 -12.55 30.21 -3.87
CA MET A 131 -13.04 29.44 -5.02
C MET A 131 -13.07 30.29 -6.31
N SER A 132 -11.90 30.74 -6.78
CA SER A 132 -11.81 31.70 -7.90
C SER A 132 -12.39 31.11 -9.20
N ALA A 133 -13.03 31.94 -10.04
CA ALA A 133 -13.64 31.44 -11.28
C ALA A 133 -12.63 30.81 -12.26
N ASP A 134 -11.38 31.30 -12.24
CA ASP A 134 -10.28 30.75 -13.02
C ASP A 134 -9.85 29.37 -12.49
N ALA A 135 -9.60 29.24 -11.18
CA ALA A 135 -9.29 27.97 -10.54
C ALA A 135 -10.41 26.94 -10.75
N THR A 136 -11.69 27.33 -10.56
CA THR A 136 -12.85 26.49 -10.86
C THR A 136 -12.82 25.97 -12.30
N THR A 137 -12.52 26.84 -13.27
CA THR A 137 -12.49 26.46 -14.70
C THR A 137 -11.31 25.56 -15.07
N ARG A 138 -10.16 25.70 -14.39
CA ARG A 138 -9.02 24.80 -14.52
C ARG A 138 -9.29 23.44 -13.89
N GLU A 139 -9.82 23.43 -12.67
CA GLU A 139 -9.94 22.23 -11.84
C GLU A 139 -11.08 21.29 -12.31
N ILE A 140 -12.16 21.79 -12.93
CA ILE A 140 -13.18 20.90 -13.55
C ILE A 140 -12.60 20.03 -14.68
N LYS A 141 -11.46 20.41 -15.29
CA LYS A 141 -10.73 19.59 -16.27
C LYS A 141 -9.78 18.57 -15.64
N ALA A 142 -9.61 18.65 -14.32
CA ALA A 142 -8.56 17.99 -13.56
C ALA A 142 -9.09 16.95 -12.57
N VAL A 143 -10.37 17.04 -12.16
CA VAL A 143 -11.06 16.11 -11.26
C VAL A 143 -11.37 14.78 -11.95
N ASP A 144 -11.22 13.68 -11.19
CA ASP A 144 -11.39 12.29 -11.66
C ASP A 144 -12.76 11.67 -11.28
N SER A 145 -13.34 12.08 -10.15
CA SER A 145 -14.68 11.65 -9.69
C SER A 145 -15.66 12.82 -9.76
N GLY A 146 -16.67 12.69 -10.63
CA GLY A 146 -17.26 13.82 -11.35
C GLY A 146 -16.42 14.14 -12.57
N ASN A 147 -17.05 14.44 -13.71
CA ASN A 147 -16.33 14.63 -14.98
C ASN A 147 -16.75 15.93 -15.67
N TRP A 148 -16.05 16.28 -16.76
CA TRP A 148 -16.36 17.47 -17.57
C TRP A 148 -17.83 17.50 -18.03
N ASP A 149 -18.45 16.33 -18.23
CA ASP A 149 -19.86 16.24 -18.61
C ASP A 149 -20.82 16.50 -17.43
N SER A 150 -20.57 15.98 -16.22
CA SER A 150 -21.41 16.22 -15.03
C SER A 150 -21.22 17.61 -14.42
N LEU A 151 -20.02 18.18 -14.49
CA LEU A 151 -19.67 19.45 -13.83
C LEU A 151 -19.61 20.66 -14.78
N ASP A 152 -19.52 20.47 -16.11
CA ASP A 152 -19.51 21.58 -17.08
C ASP A 152 -20.62 21.46 -18.14
N VAL A 153 -20.65 20.37 -18.91
CA VAL A 153 -21.52 20.26 -20.10
C VAL A 153 -23.01 20.19 -19.74
N ARG A 154 -23.42 19.23 -18.90
CA ARG A 154 -24.83 19.08 -18.49
C ARG A 154 -25.35 20.28 -17.68
N PRO A 155 -24.61 20.87 -16.73
CA PRO A 155 -25.03 22.08 -16.03
C PRO A 155 -25.22 23.26 -16.98
N LYS A 156 -24.24 23.56 -17.86
CA LYS A 156 -24.35 24.66 -18.83
C LYS A 156 -25.50 24.47 -19.81
N ALA A 157 -25.74 23.24 -20.27
CA ALA A 157 -26.87 22.92 -21.15
C ALA A 157 -28.24 23.19 -20.47
N LYS A 158 -28.30 23.12 -19.13
CA LYS A 158 -29.47 23.47 -18.30
C LYS A 158 -29.48 24.94 -17.84
N GLY A 159 -28.46 25.74 -18.17
CA GLY A 159 -28.30 27.12 -17.70
C GLY A 159 -27.86 27.26 -16.24
N VAL A 160 -27.29 26.21 -15.65
CA VAL A 160 -26.79 26.17 -14.26
C VAL A 160 -25.32 26.61 -14.24
N ASP A 161 -24.97 27.52 -13.34
CA ASP A 161 -23.58 27.90 -13.05
C ASP A 161 -23.04 27.02 -11.91
N THR A 162 -22.20 26.05 -12.27
CA THR A 162 -21.55 25.11 -11.33
C THR A 162 -20.82 25.84 -10.21
N ARG A 163 -20.23 27.02 -10.44
CA ARG A 163 -19.54 27.79 -9.40
C ARG A 163 -20.52 28.37 -8.37
N GLN A 164 -21.71 28.79 -8.80
CA GLN A 164 -22.74 29.29 -7.89
C GLN A 164 -23.31 28.17 -7.04
N GLU A 165 -23.58 27.00 -7.63
CA GLU A 165 -24.01 25.82 -6.88
C GLU A 165 -22.91 25.29 -5.94
N LEU A 166 -21.62 25.37 -6.31
CA LEU A 166 -20.49 25.06 -5.43
C LEU A 166 -20.44 25.97 -4.19
N LEU A 167 -20.57 27.29 -4.39
CA LEU A 167 -20.60 28.27 -3.30
C LEU A 167 -21.82 28.09 -2.39
N LYS A 168 -22.97 27.77 -2.98
CA LYS A 168 -24.21 27.46 -2.27
C LYS A 168 -24.09 26.16 -1.48
N PHE A 169 -23.49 25.11 -2.03
CA PHE A 169 -23.23 23.85 -1.32
C PHE A 169 -22.32 24.07 -0.10
N TYR A 170 -21.25 24.84 -0.26
CA TYR A 170 -20.40 25.25 0.88
C TYR A 170 -21.22 26.04 1.93
N GLU A 171 -21.96 27.07 1.51
CA GLU A 171 -22.81 27.88 2.40
C GLU A 171 -23.99 27.08 3.00
N GLU A 172 -24.37 25.93 2.43
CA GLU A 172 -25.41 25.05 2.96
C GLU A 172 -24.87 24.03 3.97
N TYR A 173 -23.71 23.43 3.68
CA TYR A 173 -23.23 22.23 4.37
C TYR A 173 -21.95 22.40 5.19
N TYR A 174 -21.09 23.38 4.87
CA TYR A 174 -19.86 23.62 5.63
C TYR A 174 -20.20 24.49 6.84
N SER A 175 -20.56 23.79 7.91
CA SER A 175 -21.12 24.33 9.15
C SER A 175 -20.49 23.64 10.38
N ALA A 176 -20.05 24.41 11.37
CA ALA A 176 -19.31 23.93 12.54
C ALA A 176 -19.99 22.78 13.29
N ASN A 177 -21.32 22.79 13.39
CA ASN A 177 -22.10 21.76 14.08
C ASN A 177 -22.24 20.45 13.29
N LEU A 178 -21.84 20.42 12.01
CA LEU A 178 -21.74 19.24 11.17
C LEU A 178 -20.30 18.71 11.06
N MET A 179 -19.37 19.33 11.79
CA MET A 179 -17.93 19.07 11.70
C MET A 179 -17.40 18.39 12.97
N HIS A 180 -16.37 17.57 12.78
CA HIS A 180 -15.58 16.96 13.85
C HIS A 180 -14.10 17.19 13.57
N LEU A 181 -13.40 17.80 14.53
CA LEU A 181 -11.98 18.12 14.43
C LEU A 181 -11.17 17.23 15.38
N VAL A 182 -10.05 16.70 14.90
CA VAL A 182 -9.04 16.05 15.75
C VAL A 182 -7.73 16.80 15.60
N VAL A 183 -7.09 17.12 16.73
CA VAL A 183 -5.84 17.88 16.78
C VAL A 183 -4.83 17.11 17.62
N TYR A 184 -3.68 16.79 17.03
CA TYR A 184 -2.60 16.02 17.60
C TYR A 184 -1.36 16.91 17.71
N SER A 185 -0.83 17.08 18.91
CA SER A 185 0.31 17.97 19.16
C SER A 185 1.20 17.48 20.30
N LYS A 186 2.42 18.01 20.39
CA LYS A 186 3.30 17.87 21.57
C LYS A 186 2.84 18.70 22.76
N GLU A 187 2.10 19.79 22.52
CA GLU A 187 1.73 20.77 23.54
C GLU A 187 0.71 20.21 24.54
N SER A 188 0.53 20.87 25.69
CA SER A 188 -0.44 20.42 26.68
C SER A 188 -1.89 20.56 26.19
N PRO A 189 -2.84 19.75 26.68
CA PRO A 189 -4.24 19.85 26.27
C PRO A 189 -4.92 21.21 26.57
N ASP A 190 -4.33 22.08 27.39
CA ASP A 190 -4.81 23.47 27.61
C ASP A 190 -4.28 24.45 26.54
N GLU A 191 -3.04 24.26 26.08
CA GLU A 191 -2.45 25.04 24.97
C GLU A 191 -3.13 24.70 23.63
N ILE A 192 -3.29 23.40 23.33
CA ILE A 192 -4.02 22.95 22.13
C ILE A 192 -5.47 23.49 22.16
N GLN A 193 -6.12 23.48 23.34
CA GLN A 193 -7.47 24.04 23.48
C GLN A 193 -7.51 25.53 23.13
N SER A 194 -6.52 26.31 23.57
CA SER A 194 -6.46 27.75 23.29
C SER A 194 -6.26 28.05 21.81
N LEU A 195 -5.37 27.32 21.12
CA LEU A 195 -5.16 27.43 19.67
C LEU A 195 -6.44 27.10 18.89
N VAL A 196 -7.14 26.02 19.27
CA VAL A 196 -8.38 25.61 18.61
C VAL A 196 -9.52 26.61 18.85
N GLU A 197 -9.62 27.16 20.06
CA GLU A 197 -10.60 28.21 20.40
C GLU A 197 -10.36 29.52 19.63
N ASP A 198 -9.11 29.88 19.31
CA ASP A 198 -8.81 31.07 18.51
C ASP A 198 -9.13 30.84 17.02
N MET A 199 -8.65 29.72 16.45
CA MET A 199 -8.69 29.50 15.00
C MET A 199 -10.03 29.00 14.46
N PHE A 200 -10.75 28.13 15.20
CA PHE A 200 -11.94 27.43 14.67
C PHE A 200 -13.27 27.97 15.20
N GLN A 201 -13.25 28.88 16.18
CA GLN A 201 -14.47 29.45 16.78
C GLN A 201 -15.23 30.38 15.81
N GLU A 202 -14.57 30.90 14.78
CA GLU A 202 -15.17 31.70 13.70
C GLU A 202 -15.95 30.88 12.68
N ILE A 203 -15.79 29.55 12.63
CA ILE A 203 -16.54 28.70 11.69
C ILE A 203 -18.04 28.86 11.97
N ARG A 204 -18.76 29.24 10.92
CA ARG A 204 -20.20 29.50 10.94
C ARG A 204 -20.98 28.26 11.40
N ASN A 205 -21.96 28.45 12.25
CA ASN A 205 -22.93 27.42 12.63
C ASN A 205 -24.30 27.79 12.05
N SER A 206 -24.80 26.97 11.13
CA SER A 206 -26.10 27.12 10.47
C SER A 206 -27.27 26.50 11.25
N GLY A 207 -26.99 25.74 12.32
CA GLY A 207 -27.99 25.03 13.13
C GLY A 207 -28.67 23.83 12.44
N ARG A 208 -28.21 23.44 11.24
CA ARG A 208 -28.77 22.32 10.47
C ARG A 208 -28.49 20.97 11.11
N SER A 209 -29.40 20.01 10.96
CA SER A 209 -29.11 18.60 11.25
C SER A 209 -28.15 18.02 10.21
N PHE A 210 -27.45 16.92 10.56
CA PHE A 210 -26.75 16.11 9.57
C PHE A 210 -27.72 15.64 8.48
N PRO A 211 -27.28 15.55 7.21
CA PRO A 211 -28.02 14.79 6.20
C PRO A 211 -28.24 13.35 6.68
N SER A 212 -29.47 12.87 6.51
CA SER A 212 -29.87 11.48 6.72
C SER A 212 -30.57 11.02 5.44
N PHE A 213 -30.27 9.78 5.04
CA PHE A 213 -30.76 9.16 3.81
C PHE A 213 -31.54 7.90 4.19
N PRO A 214 -32.71 8.04 4.85
CA PRO A 214 -33.38 6.94 5.50
C PRO A 214 -33.99 5.99 4.47
N GLY A 215 -33.78 4.69 4.68
CA GLY A 215 -34.37 3.62 3.87
C GLY A 215 -33.33 2.65 3.31
N GLN A 216 -33.84 1.51 2.84
CA GLN A 216 -33.03 0.48 2.22
C GLN A 216 -32.98 0.74 0.70
N PRO A 217 -31.80 0.95 0.07
CA PRO A 217 -31.70 1.16 -1.38
C PRO A 217 -32.20 -0.03 -2.22
N CYS A 218 -32.41 -1.20 -1.60
CA CYS A 218 -33.02 -2.37 -2.24
C CYS A 218 -34.52 -2.46 -1.91
N SER A 219 -35.38 -2.13 -2.87
CA SER A 219 -36.79 -2.58 -2.87
C SER A 219 -36.89 -4.10 -3.12
N SER A 220 -38.08 -4.68 -3.00
CA SER A 220 -38.32 -6.10 -3.30
C SER A 220 -38.01 -6.51 -4.75
N GLU A 221 -38.01 -5.58 -5.71
CA GLU A 221 -37.60 -5.89 -7.09
C GLU A 221 -36.08 -6.09 -7.23
N HIS A 222 -35.29 -5.54 -6.30
CA HIS A 222 -33.83 -5.66 -6.23
C HIS A 222 -33.35 -6.88 -5.44
N LEU A 223 -34.27 -7.63 -4.81
CA LEU A 223 -34.01 -8.88 -4.09
C LEU A 223 -34.33 -10.10 -4.97
N GLN A 224 -33.82 -11.27 -4.59
CA GLN A 224 -34.01 -12.51 -5.35
C GLN A 224 -33.54 -12.37 -6.80
N ILE A 225 -32.35 -11.78 -6.98
CA ILE A 225 -31.73 -11.53 -8.29
C ILE A 225 -30.39 -12.24 -8.44
N LEU A 226 -30.11 -12.68 -9.67
CA LEU A 226 -28.78 -13.02 -10.17
C LEU A 226 -28.39 -11.96 -11.19
N VAL A 227 -27.28 -11.27 -10.94
CA VAL A 227 -26.66 -10.32 -11.87
C VAL A 227 -25.47 -11.01 -12.51
N ARG A 228 -25.46 -11.15 -13.84
CA ARG A 228 -24.29 -11.61 -14.59
C ARG A 228 -23.57 -10.39 -15.12
N ALA A 229 -22.28 -10.24 -14.84
CA ALA A 229 -21.52 -9.05 -15.24
C ALA A 229 -20.22 -9.44 -15.95
N VAL A 230 -19.84 -8.66 -16.95
CA VAL A 230 -18.55 -8.79 -17.66
C VAL A 230 -17.51 -7.89 -16.98
N PRO A 231 -16.52 -8.45 -16.25
CA PRO A 231 -15.42 -7.68 -15.71
C PRO A 231 -14.47 -7.21 -16.81
N ILE A 232 -13.65 -6.19 -16.53
CA ILE A 232 -12.53 -5.82 -17.41
C ILE A 232 -11.42 -6.90 -17.31
N LYS A 233 -11.05 -7.27 -16.08
CA LYS A 233 -10.00 -8.25 -15.77
C LYS A 233 -10.44 -9.69 -16.04
N GLU A 234 -9.47 -10.56 -16.35
CA GLU A 234 -9.63 -12.01 -16.38
C GLU A 234 -9.88 -12.56 -14.97
N GLY A 235 -10.61 -13.68 -14.90
CA GLY A 235 -10.98 -14.36 -13.66
C GLY A 235 -12.49 -14.48 -13.49
N ASN A 236 -12.89 -15.27 -12.49
CA ASN A 236 -14.28 -15.52 -12.14
C ASN A 236 -14.51 -15.12 -10.68
N LYS A 237 -15.61 -14.43 -10.38
CA LYS A 237 -15.96 -14.01 -9.01
C LYS A 237 -17.44 -14.16 -8.74
N LEU A 238 -17.76 -14.52 -7.50
CA LEU A 238 -19.13 -14.60 -7.00
C LEU A 238 -19.24 -13.75 -5.73
N ARG A 239 -20.13 -12.76 -5.73
CA ARG A 239 -20.47 -11.95 -4.55
C ARG A 239 -21.92 -12.23 -4.18
N ILE A 240 -22.14 -12.80 -3.00
CA ILE A 240 -23.47 -13.07 -2.46
C ILE A 240 -23.73 -12.03 -1.37
N VAL A 241 -24.80 -11.27 -1.55
CA VAL A 241 -25.04 -10.02 -0.82
C VAL A 241 -26.45 -10.03 -0.21
N TRP A 242 -26.57 -9.61 1.04
CA TRP A 242 -27.84 -9.46 1.74
C TRP A 242 -27.96 -8.07 2.36
N PRO A 243 -29.09 -7.35 2.18
CA PRO A 243 -29.39 -6.18 3.01
C PRO A 243 -29.62 -6.64 4.46
N ILE A 244 -28.85 -6.05 5.37
CA ILE A 244 -28.91 -6.33 6.81
C ILE A 244 -29.18 -5.06 7.61
N THR A 245 -29.54 -5.22 8.88
CA THR A 245 -29.54 -4.12 9.84
C THR A 245 -28.08 -3.66 10.09
N PRO A 246 -27.75 -2.35 9.98
CA PRO A 246 -26.38 -1.86 10.13
C PRO A 246 -25.72 -2.29 11.44
N ALA A 247 -24.53 -2.91 11.37
CA ALA A 247 -23.85 -3.43 12.56
C ALA A 247 -23.34 -2.30 13.47
N ILE A 248 -23.27 -1.05 12.99
CA ILE A 248 -22.98 0.13 13.80
C ILE A 248 -24.01 0.34 14.92
N HIS A 249 -25.26 -0.13 14.77
CA HIS A 249 -26.24 -0.10 15.87
C HIS A 249 -25.92 -1.12 16.98
N TYR A 250 -25.08 -2.11 16.69
CA TYR A 250 -24.73 -3.25 17.55
C TYR A 250 -23.22 -3.49 17.61
N TYR A 251 -22.41 -2.41 17.54
CA TYR A 251 -20.95 -2.53 17.43
C TYR A 251 -20.29 -3.16 18.65
N LYS A 252 -20.98 -3.18 19.80
CA LYS A 252 -20.52 -3.84 21.03
C LYS A 252 -20.80 -5.34 21.02
N GLU A 253 -21.82 -5.77 20.29
CA GLU A 253 -22.19 -7.17 20.11
C GLU A 253 -21.50 -7.79 18.87
N GLY A 254 -21.07 -6.94 17.93
CA GLY A 254 -20.23 -7.31 16.77
C GLY A 254 -20.80 -8.42 15.87
N PRO A 255 -22.11 -8.45 15.52
CA PRO A 255 -22.73 -9.58 14.84
C PRO A 255 -22.07 -9.90 13.49
N CYS A 256 -21.81 -8.90 12.65
CA CYS A 256 -21.14 -9.10 11.36
C CYS A 256 -19.69 -9.58 11.51
N ARG A 257 -19.00 -9.24 12.61
CA ARG A 257 -17.65 -9.76 12.90
C ARG A 257 -17.70 -11.23 13.29
N TYR A 258 -18.68 -11.64 14.10
CA TYR A 258 -18.91 -13.04 14.46
C TYR A 258 -19.26 -13.90 13.23
N LEU A 259 -20.18 -13.42 12.39
CA LEU A 259 -20.61 -14.13 11.18
C LEU A 259 -19.52 -14.16 10.11
N GLY A 260 -18.80 -13.04 9.91
CA GLY A 260 -17.66 -12.97 9.01
C GLY A 260 -16.53 -13.92 9.41
N HIS A 261 -16.22 -14.02 10.70
CA HIS A 261 -15.23 -14.96 11.23
C HIS A 261 -15.58 -16.43 10.93
N LEU A 262 -16.86 -16.81 10.98
CA LEU A 262 -17.30 -18.18 10.75
C LEU A 262 -17.50 -18.53 9.26
N ILE A 263 -18.11 -17.64 8.49
CA ILE A 263 -18.37 -17.86 7.05
C ILE A 263 -17.06 -17.72 6.25
N GLY A 264 -16.22 -16.76 6.64
CA GLY A 264 -14.88 -16.54 6.09
C GLY A 264 -13.77 -17.40 6.71
N HIS A 265 -14.10 -18.42 7.51
CA HIS A 265 -13.08 -19.27 8.13
C HIS A 265 -12.35 -20.11 7.08
N GLU A 266 -11.03 -20.30 7.22
CA GLU A 266 -10.21 -21.07 6.27
C GLU A 266 -9.79 -22.47 6.75
N GLY A 267 -9.95 -22.76 8.05
CA GLY A 267 -9.58 -24.05 8.64
C GLY A 267 -10.48 -25.21 8.23
N GLU A 268 -10.07 -26.43 8.57
CA GLU A 268 -10.77 -27.69 8.24
C GLU A 268 -12.25 -27.66 8.64
N GLY A 269 -13.11 -28.16 7.75
CA GLY A 269 -14.58 -28.17 7.92
C GLY A 269 -15.29 -26.88 7.51
N SER A 270 -14.57 -25.78 7.28
CA SER A 270 -15.17 -24.53 6.79
C SER A 270 -15.67 -24.61 5.35
N LEU A 271 -16.54 -23.68 4.96
CA LEU A 271 -16.98 -23.51 3.57
C LEU A 271 -15.78 -23.35 2.62
N PHE A 272 -14.83 -22.45 2.93
CA PHE A 272 -13.69 -22.23 2.05
C PHE A 272 -12.78 -23.47 1.95
N TYR A 273 -12.55 -24.18 3.06
CA TYR A 273 -11.78 -25.42 3.03
C TYR A 273 -12.38 -26.45 2.06
N ILE A 274 -13.70 -26.62 2.06
CA ILE A 274 -14.39 -27.51 1.13
C ILE A 274 -14.28 -27.02 -0.32
N LEU A 275 -14.53 -25.74 -0.60
CA LEU A 275 -14.39 -25.18 -1.96
C LEU A 275 -12.94 -25.28 -2.49
N LYS A 276 -11.95 -25.10 -1.62
CA LYS A 276 -10.51 -25.24 -1.89
C LYS A 276 -10.11 -26.70 -2.12
N LYS A 277 -10.73 -27.66 -1.42
CA LYS A 277 -10.58 -29.11 -1.61
C LYS A 277 -11.18 -29.58 -2.94
N LEU A 278 -12.35 -29.07 -3.31
CA LEU A 278 -13.02 -29.37 -4.58
C LEU A 278 -12.38 -28.67 -5.80
N GLY A 279 -11.45 -27.73 -5.56
CA GLY A 279 -10.78 -26.98 -6.62
C GLY A 279 -11.64 -25.87 -7.22
N TRP A 280 -12.71 -25.45 -6.54
CA TRP A 280 -13.70 -24.48 -7.00
C TRP A 280 -13.38 -23.03 -6.61
N ALA A 281 -12.55 -22.80 -5.59
CA ALA A 281 -12.19 -21.46 -5.13
C ALA A 281 -10.69 -21.29 -4.84
N THR A 282 -10.20 -20.07 -5.04
CA THR A 282 -8.83 -19.62 -4.74
C THR A 282 -8.78 -18.70 -3.51
N GLY A 283 -9.89 -18.02 -3.19
CA GLY A 283 -10.09 -17.17 -2.01
C GLY A 283 -11.56 -17.08 -1.61
N LEU A 284 -11.83 -16.79 -0.33
CA LEU A 284 -13.16 -16.48 0.19
C LEU A 284 -13.04 -15.50 1.36
N TYR A 285 -13.87 -14.46 1.39
CA TYR A 285 -14.00 -13.56 2.52
C TYR A 285 -15.46 -13.20 2.79
N ALA A 286 -15.79 -12.90 4.04
CA ALA A 286 -17.14 -12.54 4.47
C ALA A 286 -17.09 -11.39 5.48
N SER A 287 -17.81 -10.30 5.21
CA SER A 287 -17.86 -9.12 6.07
C SER A 287 -19.10 -8.26 5.82
N GLU A 288 -19.27 -7.24 6.65
CA GLU A 288 -20.11 -6.10 6.30
C GLU A 288 -19.47 -5.29 5.15
N GLY A 289 -20.29 -4.67 4.29
CA GLY A 289 -19.88 -3.91 3.12
C GLY A 289 -20.93 -2.87 2.72
N ALA A 290 -20.52 -1.87 1.92
CA ALA A 290 -21.37 -0.82 1.35
C ALA A 290 -22.42 -0.24 2.34
N TRP A 291 -21.98 0.20 3.52
CA TRP A 291 -22.84 0.56 4.64
C TRP A 291 -22.87 2.06 4.95
N THR A 292 -23.91 2.49 5.67
CA THR A 292 -24.16 3.83 6.20
C THR A 292 -24.71 3.74 7.63
N LEU A 293 -25.15 4.87 8.21
CA LEU A 293 -25.96 4.85 9.44
C LEU A 293 -27.38 4.25 9.25
N GLU A 294 -27.88 4.14 8.01
CA GLU A 294 -29.30 3.84 7.71
C GLU A 294 -29.49 2.46 7.04
N PHE A 295 -28.51 2.00 6.26
CA PHE A 295 -28.52 0.70 5.58
C PHE A 295 -27.14 0.06 5.54
N SER A 296 -27.10 -1.26 5.40
CA SER A 296 -25.86 -2.04 5.31
C SER A 296 -26.07 -3.32 4.53
N PHE A 297 -24.97 -3.89 4.03
CA PHE A 297 -24.95 -5.19 3.38
C PHE A 297 -23.98 -6.14 4.08
N PHE A 298 -24.38 -7.41 4.20
CA PHE A 298 -23.45 -8.50 4.46
C PHE A 298 -23.05 -9.11 3.12
N GLU A 299 -21.75 -9.18 2.86
CA GLU A 299 -21.18 -9.73 1.62
C GLU A 299 -20.37 -10.99 1.92
N VAL A 300 -20.58 -12.02 1.12
CA VAL A 300 -19.69 -13.19 0.99
C VAL A 300 -19.13 -13.17 -0.42
N VAL A 301 -17.82 -13.02 -0.55
CA VAL A 301 -17.14 -12.96 -1.84
C VAL A 301 -16.24 -14.17 -1.99
N ILE A 302 -16.32 -14.82 -3.15
CA ILE A 302 -15.58 -16.02 -3.50
C ILE A 302 -14.86 -15.78 -4.82
N ASP A 303 -13.53 -15.88 -4.80
CA ASP A 303 -12.71 -15.89 -6.01
C ASP A 303 -12.76 -17.32 -6.58
N LEU A 304 -13.39 -17.47 -7.75
CA LEU A 304 -13.69 -18.75 -8.36
C LEU A 304 -12.60 -19.19 -9.35
N THR A 305 -12.38 -20.50 -9.43
CA THR A 305 -11.69 -21.10 -10.58
C THR A 305 -12.65 -21.22 -11.77
N ASP A 306 -12.14 -21.58 -12.95
CA ASP A 306 -12.98 -21.92 -14.09
C ASP A 306 -13.92 -23.10 -13.80
N ALA A 307 -13.46 -24.10 -13.03
CA ALA A 307 -14.32 -25.17 -12.53
C ALA A 307 -15.36 -24.65 -11.52
N GLY A 308 -14.98 -23.71 -10.65
CA GLY A 308 -15.91 -23.07 -9.72
C GLY A 308 -16.98 -22.22 -10.40
N HIS A 309 -16.65 -21.58 -11.53
CA HIS A 309 -17.63 -20.91 -12.39
C HIS A 309 -18.68 -21.91 -12.88
N ASP A 310 -18.23 -23.04 -13.44
CA ASP A 310 -19.15 -24.05 -14.00
C ASP A 310 -20.00 -24.72 -12.89
N HIS A 311 -19.54 -24.69 -11.63
CA HIS A 311 -20.24 -25.17 -10.43
C HIS A 311 -20.90 -24.06 -9.57
N MET A 312 -21.16 -22.86 -10.11
CA MET A 312 -21.70 -21.71 -9.35
C MET A 312 -22.91 -22.06 -8.47
N GLN A 313 -23.86 -22.84 -8.99
CA GLN A 313 -25.07 -23.26 -8.26
C GLN A 313 -24.75 -24.15 -7.05
N ASP A 314 -23.83 -25.11 -7.20
CA ASP A 314 -23.38 -25.98 -6.10
C ASP A 314 -22.69 -25.17 -5.00
N ILE A 315 -21.91 -24.15 -5.37
CA ILE A 315 -21.22 -23.25 -4.43
C ILE A 315 -22.22 -22.43 -3.62
N VAL A 316 -23.26 -21.86 -4.27
CA VAL A 316 -24.36 -21.17 -3.58
C VAL A 316 -25.11 -22.15 -2.66
N GLY A 317 -25.36 -23.38 -3.12
CA GLY A 317 -25.97 -24.44 -2.32
C GLY A 317 -25.15 -24.81 -1.07
N LEU A 318 -23.82 -24.92 -1.20
CA LEU A 318 -22.90 -25.16 -0.07
C LEU A 318 -22.89 -23.97 0.91
N LEU A 319 -22.90 -22.73 0.42
CA LEU A 319 -22.98 -21.54 1.27
C LEU A 319 -24.26 -21.52 2.09
N PHE A 320 -25.43 -21.78 1.48
CA PHE A 320 -26.68 -21.83 2.23
C PHE A 320 -26.80 -23.05 3.15
N LYS A 321 -26.20 -24.21 2.81
CA LYS A 321 -26.01 -25.33 3.73
C LYS A 321 -25.18 -24.92 4.95
N TYR A 322 -24.10 -24.17 4.76
CA TYR A 322 -23.26 -23.66 5.86
C TYR A 322 -24.03 -22.65 6.74
N ILE A 323 -24.76 -21.70 6.14
CA ILE A 323 -25.63 -20.77 6.88
C ILE A 323 -26.73 -21.52 7.66
N GLN A 324 -27.29 -22.60 7.10
CA GLN A 324 -28.23 -23.47 7.80
C GLN A 324 -27.58 -24.20 8.98
N LEU A 325 -26.35 -24.72 8.83
CA LEU A 325 -25.57 -25.28 9.94
C LEU A 325 -25.39 -24.25 11.06
N LEU A 326 -24.99 -23.01 10.74
CA LEU A 326 -24.84 -21.94 11.75
C LEU A 326 -26.14 -21.69 12.52
N ARG A 327 -27.30 -21.70 11.85
CA ARG A 327 -28.62 -21.56 12.50
C ARG A 327 -28.98 -22.77 13.38
N GLN A 328 -28.55 -23.97 13.01
CA GLN A 328 -28.82 -25.20 13.77
C GLN A 328 -27.89 -25.36 14.98
N SER A 329 -26.62 -24.98 14.85
CA SER A 329 -25.66 -24.95 15.96
C SER A 329 -25.94 -23.82 16.95
N GLY A 330 -26.50 -22.70 16.47
CA GLY A 330 -26.74 -21.50 17.26
C GLY A 330 -25.45 -20.74 17.59
N VAL A 331 -25.61 -19.58 18.23
CA VAL A 331 -24.51 -18.68 18.57
C VAL A 331 -23.72 -19.24 19.77
N CYS A 332 -22.52 -19.75 19.51
CA CYS A 332 -21.64 -20.31 20.52
C CYS A 332 -20.84 -19.21 21.25
N LYS A 333 -20.98 -19.10 22.57
CA LYS A 333 -20.23 -18.15 23.41
C LYS A 333 -18.71 -18.33 23.32
N TRP A 334 -18.21 -19.57 23.30
CA TRP A 334 -16.76 -19.80 23.27
C TRP A 334 -16.08 -19.22 22.02
N ILE A 335 -16.76 -19.21 20.87
CA ILE A 335 -16.29 -18.58 19.62
C ILE A 335 -16.26 -17.06 19.77
N PHE A 336 -17.25 -16.48 20.45
CA PHE A 336 -17.24 -15.05 20.77
C PHE A 336 -16.10 -14.70 21.72
N ASP A 337 -15.81 -15.56 22.71
CA ASP A 337 -14.72 -15.36 23.66
C ASP A 337 -13.33 -15.46 22.98
N GLU A 338 -13.14 -16.38 22.03
CA GLU A 338 -11.94 -16.43 21.19
C GLU A 338 -11.79 -15.17 20.31
N LEU A 339 -12.88 -14.75 19.64
CA LEU A 339 -12.89 -13.55 18.82
C LEU A 339 -12.60 -12.29 19.65
N LEU A 340 -13.17 -12.19 20.85
CA LEU A 340 -12.90 -11.14 21.82
C LEU A 340 -11.42 -11.15 22.22
N ALA A 341 -10.83 -12.30 22.55
CA ALA A 341 -9.41 -12.38 22.94
C ALA A 341 -8.47 -11.92 21.81
N VAL A 342 -8.77 -12.27 20.55
CA VAL A 342 -8.05 -11.77 19.37
C VAL A 342 -8.23 -10.26 19.21
N CYS A 343 -9.45 -9.75 19.37
CA CYS A 343 -9.76 -8.31 19.29
C CYS A 343 -9.12 -7.48 20.41
N GLU A 344 -9.17 -7.92 21.67
CA GLU A 344 -8.49 -7.27 22.80
C GLU A 344 -6.98 -7.22 22.58
N THR A 345 -6.40 -8.32 22.11
CA THR A 345 -4.97 -8.39 21.77
C THR A 345 -4.61 -7.39 20.68
N GLY A 346 -5.41 -7.37 19.60
CA GLY A 346 -5.23 -6.43 18.49
C GLY A 346 -5.35 -4.97 18.93
N PHE A 347 -6.33 -4.63 19.76
CA PHE A 347 -6.55 -3.26 20.23
C PHE A 347 -5.52 -2.81 21.27
N HIS A 348 -5.22 -3.63 22.28
CA HIS A 348 -4.32 -3.22 23.37
C HIS A 348 -2.84 -3.26 23.02
N TYR A 349 -2.45 -4.06 22.03
CA TYR A 349 -1.07 -4.15 21.51
C TYR A 349 -0.98 -3.68 20.05
N GLN A 350 -1.86 -2.75 19.64
CA GLN A 350 -1.73 -2.08 18.34
C GLN A 350 -0.42 -1.28 18.27
N ASP A 351 0.14 -1.19 17.07
CA ASP A 351 1.36 -0.42 16.83
C ASP A 351 1.06 1.09 16.78
N LYS A 352 2.01 1.93 17.22
CA LYS A 352 1.89 3.39 17.03
C LYS A 352 1.95 3.66 15.52
N VAL A 353 0.90 4.32 15.01
CA VAL A 353 0.80 4.79 13.63
C VAL A 353 1.19 6.26 13.52
N GLN A 354 1.49 6.72 12.31
CA GLN A 354 1.86 8.11 12.06
C GLN A 354 0.70 9.07 12.39
N PRO A 355 0.96 10.27 12.96
CA PRO A 355 -0.10 11.18 13.44
C PRO A 355 -1.19 11.50 12.41
N ILE A 356 -0.83 11.75 11.14
CA ILE A 356 -1.78 12.06 10.07
C ILE A 356 -2.87 10.98 9.90
N TYR A 357 -2.48 9.71 9.83
CA TYR A 357 -3.43 8.60 9.72
C TYR A 357 -4.22 8.40 11.01
N TYR A 358 -3.65 8.74 12.17
CA TYR A 358 -4.35 8.64 13.45
C TYR A 358 -5.50 9.66 13.55
N VAL A 359 -5.24 10.93 13.21
CA VAL A 359 -6.26 11.98 13.26
C VAL A 359 -7.37 11.77 12.23
N VAL A 360 -7.03 11.33 11.02
CA VAL A 360 -8.02 10.99 9.96
C VAL A 360 -8.97 9.90 10.40
N ASN A 361 -8.41 8.80 10.93
CA ASN A 361 -9.20 7.67 11.39
C ASN A 361 -10.15 8.10 12.51
N ILE A 362 -9.71 8.90 13.49
CA ILE A 362 -10.60 9.30 14.59
C ILE A 362 -11.64 10.32 14.12
N ALA A 363 -11.25 11.35 13.37
CA ALA A 363 -12.17 12.41 12.92
C ALA A 363 -13.34 11.84 12.09
N SER A 364 -13.03 10.86 11.24
CA SER A 364 -14.01 10.14 10.41
C SER A 364 -15.05 9.36 11.23
N GLU A 365 -14.71 8.97 12.45
CA GLU A 365 -15.47 8.04 13.30
C GLU A 365 -16.21 8.76 14.45
N MET A 366 -15.90 10.04 14.71
CA MET A 366 -16.52 10.84 15.78
C MET A 366 -18.03 11.04 15.59
N ARG A 367 -18.55 10.99 14.34
CA ARG A 367 -19.98 10.96 14.00
C ARG A 367 -20.63 9.60 14.36
N MET A 368 -19.86 8.52 14.27
CA MET A 368 -20.35 7.15 14.27
C MET A 368 -20.45 6.54 15.67
N TYR A 369 -19.51 6.89 16.56
CA TYR A 369 -19.39 6.31 17.90
C TYR A 369 -19.57 7.38 18.99
N PRO A 370 -20.09 7.01 20.18
CA PRO A 370 -20.12 7.91 21.33
C PRO A 370 -18.70 8.25 21.80
N PRO A 371 -18.46 9.41 22.46
CA PRO A 371 -17.11 9.89 22.72
C PRO A 371 -16.19 8.94 23.49
N LYS A 372 -16.73 8.18 24.47
CA LYS A 372 -15.98 7.16 25.20
C LYS A 372 -15.32 6.12 24.28
N ASP A 373 -15.96 5.81 23.16
CA ASP A 373 -15.59 4.71 22.27
C ASP A 373 -14.88 5.18 20.98
N TRP A 374 -14.56 6.47 20.83
CA TRP A 374 -13.94 7.04 19.61
C TRP A 374 -12.62 6.35 19.17
N LEU A 375 -11.85 5.77 20.09
CA LEU A 375 -10.62 5.04 19.75
C LEU A 375 -10.89 3.53 19.50
N VAL A 376 -11.67 2.89 20.38
CA VAL A 376 -11.95 1.44 20.31
C VAL A 376 -12.88 1.08 19.16
N ARG A 377 -13.91 1.90 18.89
CA ARG A 377 -14.87 1.72 17.79
C ARG A 377 -15.46 0.30 17.80
N SER A 378 -15.64 -0.32 16.64
CA SER A 378 -16.03 -1.73 16.46
C SER A 378 -14.85 -2.73 16.54
N SER A 379 -13.67 -2.29 17.02
CA SER A 379 -12.46 -3.13 17.08
C SER A 379 -12.54 -4.23 18.16
N MET A 380 -13.38 -4.04 19.18
CA MET A 380 -13.49 -4.91 20.35
C MET A 380 -14.97 -5.09 20.75
N PRO A 381 -15.60 -6.22 20.41
CA PRO A 381 -17.00 -6.49 20.80
C PRO A 381 -17.07 -6.78 22.29
N ALA A 382 -17.64 -5.86 23.09
CA ALA A 382 -17.67 -5.95 24.55
C ALA A 382 -18.81 -6.81 25.13
N ASN A 383 -19.89 -7.05 24.37
CA ASN A 383 -21.14 -7.61 24.87
C ASN A 383 -21.51 -8.90 24.14
N PHE A 384 -21.45 -10.06 24.79
CA PHE A 384 -22.05 -11.27 24.20
C PHE A 384 -23.58 -11.18 24.24
N ASN A 385 -24.22 -11.05 23.08
CA ASN A 385 -25.67 -11.12 22.92
C ASN A 385 -26.04 -12.09 21.79
N GLN A 386 -26.50 -13.28 22.18
CA GLN A 386 -26.92 -14.34 21.26
C GLN A 386 -28.08 -13.89 20.36
N ASP A 387 -29.06 -13.16 20.88
CA ASP A 387 -30.27 -12.80 20.13
C ASP A 387 -29.97 -11.80 19.00
N ILE A 388 -29.08 -10.84 19.25
CA ILE A 388 -28.63 -9.87 18.24
C ILE A 388 -27.80 -10.53 17.13
N ILE A 389 -26.91 -11.46 17.50
CA ILE A 389 -26.12 -12.22 16.51
C ILE A 389 -27.04 -13.15 15.70
N GLN A 390 -28.00 -13.79 16.35
CA GLN A 390 -28.99 -14.65 15.69
C GLN A 390 -29.95 -13.85 14.77
N MET A 391 -30.30 -12.61 15.15
CA MET A 391 -31.11 -11.71 14.32
C MET A 391 -30.44 -11.45 12.97
N VAL A 392 -29.17 -11.02 12.95
CA VAL A 392 -28.44 -10.77 11.70
C VAL A 392 -28.21 -12.06 10.91
N LEU A 393 -27.96 -13.20 11.58
CA LEU A 393 -27.89 -14.52 10.93
C LEU A 393 -29.22 -14.92 10.26
N ASN A 394 -30.35 -14.46 10.77
CA ASN A 394 -31.66 -14.69 10.17
C ASN A 394 -31.92 -13.76 8.97
N GLU A 395 -31.24 -12.61 8.86
CA GLU A 395 -31.31 -11.72 7.69
C GLU A 395 -30.58 -12.27 6.46
N LEU A 396 -29.65 -13.21 6.63
CA LEU A 396 -28.97 -13.94 5.53
C LEU A 396 -29.90 -14.97 4.85
N SER A 397 -31.11 -14.55 4.48
CA SER A 397 -32.21 -15.41 4.05
C SER A 397 -32.23 -15.67 2.53
N LEU A 398 -33.09 -16.60 2.10
CA LEU A 398 -33.25 -16.97 0.69
C LEU A 398 -34.07 -15.93 -0.11
N ASP A 399 -34.90 -15.15 0.58
CA ASP A 399 -35.76 -14.10 0.03
C ASP A 399 -35.10 -12.71 -0.05
N LYS A 400 -34.00 -12.50 0.69
CA LYS A 400 -33.23 -11.24 0.69
C LYS A 400 -31.96 -11.28 -0.18
N VAL A 401 -31.58 -12.43 -0.70
CA VAL A 401 -30.29 -12.60 -1.39
C VAL A 401 -30.22 -11.84 -2.72
N ARG A 402 -29.04 -11.32 -3.03
CA ARG A 402 -28.61 -10.78 -4.32
C ARG A 402 -27.30 -11.50 -4.69
N ILE A 403 -27.23 -12.08 -5.87
CA ILE A 403 -26.05 -12.83 -6.33
C ILE A 403 -25.45 -12.06 -7.50
N PHE A 404 -24.19 -11.67 -7.41
CA PHE A 404 -23.43 -11.08 -8.51
C PHE A 404 -22.39 -12.08 -8.98
N TRP A 405 -22.45 -12.45 -10.26
CA TRP A 405 -21.58 -13.43 -10.88
C TRP A 405 -20.81 -12.76 -12.01
N GLU A 406 -19.52 -12.55 -11.76
CA GLU A 406 -18.62 -11.78 -12.61
C GLU A 406 -17.75 -12.77 -13.41
N SER A 407 -17.81 -12.71 -14.74
CA SER A 407 -16.97 -13.54 -15.62
C SER A 407 -16.89 -13.02 -17.05
N LYS A 408 -15.71 -13.15 -17.66
CA LYS A 408 -15.51 -12.96 -19.10
C LYS A 408 -16.31 -13.91 -19.98
N LYS A 409 -16.73 -15.08 -19.46
CA LYS A 409 -17.60 -16.04 -20.17
C LYS A 409 -18.99 -15.45 -20.53
N PHE A 410 -19.36 -14.26 -20.03
CA PHE A 410 -20.60 -13.56 -20.37
C PHE A 410 -20.48 -12.51 -21.49
N GLU A 411 -19.32 -12.32 -22.10
CA GLU A 411 -19.18 -11.41 -23.25
C GLU A 411 -20.14 -11.78 -24.39
N GLY A 412 -20.96 -10.81 -24.82
CA GLY A 412 -22.00 -11.03 -25.83
C GLY A 412 -23.26 -11.77 -25.34
N LEU A 413 -23.35 -12.14 -24.06
CA LEU A 413 -24.50 -12.81 -23.44
C LEU A 413 -25.30 -11.90 -22.49
N THR A 414 -24.92 -10.63 -22.40
CA THR A 414 -25.53 -9.58 -21.56
C THR A 414 -26.38 -8.62 -22.39
N ASP A 415 -27.44 -8.08 -21.82
CA ASP A 415 -28.46 -7.26 -22.50
C ASP A 415 -28.57 -5.81 -21.97
N MET A 416 -27.88 -5.48 -20.88
CA MET A 416 -27.82 -4.15 -20.29
C MET A 416 -26.38 -3.62 -20.20
N VAL A 417 -26.27 -2.30 -20.15
CA VAL A 417 -25.01 -1.57 -19.98
C VAL A 417 -25.20 -0.54 -18.89
N GLU A 418 -24.30 -0.52 -17.92
CA GLU A 418 -24.28 0.48 -16.85
C GLU A 418 -23.81 1.83 -17.43
N PRO A 419 -24.57 2.93 -17.29
CA PRO A 419 -24.36 4.15 -18.06
C PRO A 419 -23.08 4.93 -17.75
N TRP A 420 -22.49 4.79 -16.55
CA TRP A 420 -21.33 5.60 -16.13
C TRP A 420 -19.99 4.97 -16.50
N TYR A 421 -19.84 3.65 -16.31
CA TYR A 421 -18.62 2.89 -16.56
C TYR A 421 -18.69 1.99 -17.79
N GLY A 422 -19.86 1.88 -18.43
CA GLY A 422 -20.06 1.02 -19.60
C GLY A 422 -20.05 -0.48 -19.28
N THR A 423 -20.23 -0.86 -18.01
CA THR A 423 -20.17 -2.28 -17.59
C THR A 423 -21.33 -3.05 -18.20
N ALA A 424 -21.04 -4.09 -18.98
CA ALA A 424 -22.07 -4.95 -19.59
C ALA A 424 -22.58 -6.00 -18.59
N TYR A 425 -23.90 -6.11 -18.43
CA TYR A 425 -24.53 -7.01 -17.46
C TYR A 425 -25.93 -7.49 -17.89
N SER A 426 -26.45 -8.50 -17.21
CA SER A 426 -27.86 -8.92 -17.28
C SER A 426 -28.41 -9.24 -15.89
N ILE A 427 -29.73 -9.18 -15.71
CA ILE A 427 -30.41 -9.49 -14.43
C ILE A 427 -31.47 -10.58 -14.66
N GLU A 428 -31.40 -11.62 -13.84
CA GLU A 428 -32.36 -12.73 -13.78
C GLU A 428 -32.99 -12.82 -12.39
N LYS A 429 -34.21 -13.38 -12.30
CA LYS A 429 -34.85 -13.67 -11.00
C LYS A 429 -34.47 -15.07 -10.50
N VAL A 430 -34.13 -15.18 -9.23
CA VAL A 430 -33.77 -16.42 -8.53
C VAL A 430 -34.76 -16.67 -7.40
N THR A 431 -35.64 -17.65 -7.58
CA THR A 431 -36.67 -17.98 -6.58
C THR A 431 -36.09 -18.76 -5.40
N THR A 432 -36.75 -18.66 -4.24
CA THR A 432 -36.43 -19.48 -3.05
C THR A 432 -36.37 -20.97 -3.37
N SER A 433 -37.27 -21.47 -4.23
CA SER A 433 -37.29 -22.87 -4.67
C SER A 433 -36.07 -23.26 -5.50
N MET A 434 -35.55 -22.38 -6.36
CA MET A 434 -34.32 -22.65 -7.13
C MET A 434 -33.11 -22.77 -6.19
N ILE A 435 -33.01 -21.91 -5.17
CA ILE A 435 -31.90 -21.99 -4.21
C ILE A 435 -32.03 -23.25 -3.34
N GLN A 436 -33.24 -23.66 -2.97
CA GLN A 436 -33.48 -24.93 -2.26
C GLN A 436 -33.11 -26.14 -3.12
N GLU A 437 -33.37 -26.10 -4.43
CA GLU A 437 -32.91 -27.11 -5.39
C GLU A 437 -31.38 -27.15 -5.44
N TRP A 438 -30.70 -25.99 -5.57
CA TRP A 438 -29.24 -25.91 -5.52
C TRP A 438 -28.65 -26.44 -4.20
N MET A 439 -29.25 -26.13 -3.05
CA MET A 439 -28.87 -26.72 -1.76
C MET A 439 -28.99 -28.25 -1.77
N SER A 440 -30.03 -28.80 -2.40
CA SER A 440 -30.24 -30.25 -2.48
C SER A 440 -29.26 -30.95 -3.43
N MET A 441 -28.89 -30.30 -4.54
CA MET A 441 -27.94 -30.81 -5.54
C MET A 441 -26.48 -30.72 -5.09
N ALA A 442 -26.13 -29.65 -4.36
CA ALA A 442 -24.77 -29.39 -3.91
C ALA A 442 -24.16 -30.60 -3.17
N PRO A 443 -22.83 -30.84 -3.27
CA PRO A 443 -22.17 -31.98 -2.64
C PRO A 443 -22.51 -32.16 -1.15
N ASN A 444 -22.54 -33.42 -0.71
CA ASN A 444 -22.73 -33.77 0.70
C ASN A 444 -21.38 -33.89 1.41
N GLU A 445 -20.69 -32.75 1.55
CA GLU A 445 -19.39 -32.63 2.22
C GLU A 445 -19.55 -32.37 3.73
N ASN A 446 -18.57 -32.80 4.52
CA ASN A 446 -18.59 -32.67 5.99
C ASN A 446 -18.24 -31.24 6.43
N VAL A 447 -19.19 -30.31 6.27
CA VAL A 447 -19.08 -28.95 6.82
C VAL A 447 -19.36 -28.94 8.32
N HIS A 448 -18.52 -28.25 9.10
CA HIS A 448 -18.67 -28.12 10.55
C HIS A 448 -18.09 -26.79 11.07
N LEU A 449 -18.40 -26.47 12.33
CA LEU A 449 -17.78 -25.33 13.03
C LEU A 449 -16.26 -25.53 13.19
N PRO A 450 -15.47 -24.45 13.29
CA PRO A 450 -14.03 -24.54 13.50
C PRO A 450 -13.68 -25.21 14.83
N ALA A 451 -12.47 -25.77 14.91
CA ALA A 451 -11.87 -26.20 16.16
C ALA A 451 -11.26 -25.00 16.92
N PRO A 452 -11.14 -25.05 18.26
CA PRO A 452 -10.54 -23.98 19.06
C PRO A 452 -9.13 -23.56 18.60
N ASN A 453 -8.86 -22.26 18.60
CA ASN A 453 -7.64 -21.70 18.02
C ASN A 453 -6.45 -21.72 19.00
N ILE A 454 -5.59 -22.74 18.85
CA ILE A 454 -4.37 -22.92 19.67
C ILE A 454 -3.30 -21.83 19.48
N PHE A 455 -3.43 -20.96 18.49
CA PHE A 455 -2.47 -19.88 18.19
C PHE A 455 -2.81 -18.53 18.84
N ILE A 456 -3.92 -18.40 19.57
CA ILE A 456 -4.22 -17.18 20.33
C ILE A 456 -3.12 -16.97 21.40
N PRO A 457 -2.46 -15.80 21.43
CA PRO A 457 -1.42 -15.53 22.42
C PRO A 457 -2.03 -15.28 23.81
N THR A 458 -1.45 -15.92 24.83
CA THR A 458 -1.84 -15.75 26.25
C THR A 458 -0.73 -15.17 27.12
N ASP A 459 0.51 -15.18 26.63
CA ASP A 459 1.66 -14.55 27.29
C ASP A 459 2.04 -13.29 26.50
N PHE A 460 2.08 -12.18 27.22
CA PHE A 460 2.43 -10.84 26.72
C PHE A 460 3.57 -10.23 27.56
N SER A 461 4.34 -11.06 28.27
CA SER A 461 5.48 -10.63 29.05
C SER A 461 6.56 -9.98 28.17
N LEU A 462 7.15 -8.91 28.67
CA LEU A 462 8.25 -8.20 28.04
C LEU A 462 9.57 -8.72 28.61
N LYS A 463 10.49 -9.11 27.72
CA LYS A 463 11.83 -9.57 28.06
C LYS A 463 12.75 -8.36 28.17
N ASP A 464 13.52 -8.27 29.26
CA ASP A 464 14.52 -7.20 29.43
C ASP A 464 15.85 -7.63 28.79
N PRO A 465 16.33 -6.97 27.72
CA PRO A 465 17.56 -7.37 27.05
C PRO A 465 18.79 -7.05 27.90
N GLN A 466 19.55 -8.08 28.26
CA GLN A 466 20.81 -7.95 29.01
C GLN A 466 21.84 -7.04 28.33
N GLU A 467 21.81 -6.95 27.00
CA GLU A 467 22.66 -6.06 26.20
C GLU A 467 21.80 -5.06 25.42
N LYS A 468 22.01 -3.75 25.66
CA LYS A 468 21.34 -2.67 24.92
C LYS A 468 22.00 -2.43 23.55
N ILE A 469 21.72 -3.35 22.63
CA ILE A 469 22.24 -3.35 21.26
C ILE A 469 21.49 -2.31 20.42
N LYS A 470 22.18 -1.25 19.95
CA LYS A 470 21.58 -0.17 19.16
C LYS A 470 21.26 -0.59 17.71
N TYR A 471 22.17 -1.30 17.06
CA TYR A 471 22.08 -1.72 15.64
C TYR A 471 22.11 -3.24 15.51
N PRO A 472 21.61 -3.83 14.41
CA PRO A 472 21.69 -5.27 14.18
C PRO A 472 23.13 -5.80 14.31
N VAL A 473 23.31 -6.86 15.11
CA VAL A 473 24.58 -7.56 15.26
C VAL A 473 24.55 -8.91 14.55
N LEU A 474 25.69 -9.31 14.00
CA LEU A 474 25.85 -10.64 13.42
C LEU A 474 25.92 -11.68 14.55
N LEU A 475 24.80 -12.36 14.78
CA LEU A 475 24.64 -13.38 15.82
C LEU A 475 25.31 -14.70 15.39
N ARG A 476 25.23 -15.04 14.10
CA ARG A 476 25.80 -16.26 13.52
C ARG A 476 26.25 -16.04 12.09
N ASN A 477 27.38 -16.63 11.73
CA ASN A 477 27.90 -16.67 10.37
C ASN A 477 28.44 -18.08 10.10
N SER A 478 27.69 -18.87 9.34
CA SER A 478 28.01 -20.25 8.98
C SER A 478 28.06 -20.39 7.45
N SER A 479 28.51 -21.55 6.96
CA SER A 479 28.44 -21.87 5.53
C SER A 479 27.03 -22.22 5.04
N TYR A 480 26.01 -22.10 5.92
CA TYR A 480 24.59 -22.32 5.63
C TYR A 480 23.77 -21.04 5.78
N SER A 481 24.14 -20.17 6.73
CA SER A 481 23.33 -19.02 7.13
C SER A 481 24.16 -17.83 7.63
N ARG A 482 23.67 -16.62 7.40
CA ARG A 482 23.98 -15.44 8.22
C ARG A 482 22.74 -15.04 9.01
N VAL A 483 22.91 -14.79 10.31
CA VAL A 483 21.82 -14.41 11.22
C VAL A 483 22.15 -13.09 11.87
N TRP A 484 21.33 -12.09 11.60
CA TRP A 484 21.36 -10.77 12.21
C TRP A 484 20.32 -10.70 13.33
N TYR A 485 20.67 -10.04 14.44
CA TYR A 485 19.83 -9.97 15.64
C TYR A 485 19.79 -8.55 16.21
N LYS A 486 18.60 -8.10 16.64
CA LYS A 486 18.42 -6.84 17.39
C LYS A 486 17.27 -6.95 18.42
N PRO A 487 17.52 -6.84 19.74
CA PRO A 487 16.43 -6.83 20.72
C PRO A 487 15.56 -5.56 20.60
N ASP A 488 14.31 -5.65 21.05
CA ASP A 488 13.51 -4.46 21.32
C ASP A 488 14.13 -3.65 22.47
N ILE A 489 14.43 -2.37 22.20
CA ILE A 489 14.91 -1.40 23.19
C ILE A 489 14.05 -0.12 23.20
N MET A 490 12.95 -0.08 22.45
CA MET A 490 12.22 1.15 22.10
C MET A 490 10.70 1.01 22.24
N PHE A 491 10.12 -0.10 21.77
CA PHE A 491 8.67 -0.26 21.62
C PHE A 491 8.01 -0.83 22.88
N SER A 492 8.74 -1.66 23.64
CA SER A 492 8.22 -2.40 24.80
C SER A 492 6.95 -3.18 24.44
N SER A 493 6.99 -3.89 23.30
CA SER A 493 5.83 -4.56 22.69
C SER A 493 6.00 -6.08 22.68
N PRO A 494 4.95 -6.88 22.97
CA PRO A 494 5.00 -8.34 22.92
C PRO A 494 4.93 -8.87 21.47
N LYS A 495 5.91 -8.46 20.65
CA LYS A 495 6.04 -8.79 19.23
C LYS A 495 7.49 -9.05 18.88
N ALA A 496 7.72 -9.90 17.89
CA ALA A 496 9.02 -10.13 17.28
C ALA A 496 8.84 -10.24 15.77
N CYS A 497 9.84 -9.82 15.00
CA CYS A 497 9.93 -9.99 13.57
C CYS A 497 11.00 -11.06 13.27
N VAL A 498 10.68 -12.03 12.42
CA VAL A 498 11.60 -13.08 11.97
C VAL A 498 11.52 -13.13 10.44
N THR A 499 12.56 -12.62 9.79
CA THR A 499 12.71 -12.65 8.33
C THR A 499 13.75 -13.71 7.96
N ILE A 500 13.42 -14.58 7.00
CA ILE A 500 14.32 -15.64 6.49
C ILE A 500 14.24 -15.62 4.96
N ASP A 501 15.37 -15.33 4.31
CA ASP A 501 15.51 -15.25 2.86
C ASP A 501 16.32 -16.45 2.33
N PHE A 502 15.65 -17.31 1.57
CA PHE A 502 16.19 -18.54 0.98
C PHE A 502 16.87 -18.23 -0.35
N ASN A 503 18.11 -17.74 -0.28
CA ASN A 503 18.87 -17.32 -1.45
C ASN A 503 19.33 -18.52 -2.29
N CYS A 504 18.81 -18.65 -3.51
CA CYS A 504 19.19 -19.71 -4.45
C CYS A 504 19.38 -19.15 -5.88
N PRO A 505 20.55 -19.32 -6.53
CA PRO A 505 20.81 -18.79 -7.88
C PRO A 505 19.91 -19.37 -8.98
N TYR A 506 19.31 -20.53 -8.71
CA TYR A 506 18.46 -21.27 -9.64
C TYR A 506 16.97 -20.90 -9.51
N ALA A 507 16.62 -19.95 -8.64
CA ALA A 507 15.25 -19.51 -8.42
C ALA A 507 14.71 -18.55 -9.50
N SER A 508 15.60 -17.93 -10.30
CA SER A 508 15.24 -16.92 -11.31
C SER A 508 16.09 -16.99 -12.58
N ASN A 509 16.84 -18.07 -12.80
CA ASN A 509 17.77 -18.20 -13.93
C ASN A 509 17.08 -18.47 -15.29
N SER A 510 15.77 -18.73 -15.31
CA SER A 510 14.92 -18.76 -16.51
C SER A 510 13.49 -18.32 -16.16
N PRO A 511 12.64 -18.01 -17.16
CA PRO A 511 11.22 -17.73 -16.93
C PRO A 511 10.52 -18.87 -16.18
N GLU A 512 10.76 -20.14 -16.54
CA GLU A 512 10.16 -21.32 -15.92
C GLU A 512 10.60 -21.49 -14.46
N ALA A 513 11.89 -21.24 -14.17
CA ALA A 513 12.40 -21.27 -12.80
C ALA A 513 11.70 -20.21 -11.94
N GLN A 514 11.53 -18.98 -12.46
CA GLN A 514 10.85 -17.91 -11.72
C GLN A 514 9.36 -18.20 -11.51
N ILE A 515 8.68 -18.86 -12.46
CA ILE A 515 7.30 -19.36 -12.31
C ILE A 515 7.25 -20.40 -11.19
N LEU A 516 8.13 -21.41 -11.22
CA LEU A 516 8.17 -22.50 -10.25
C LEU A 516 8.49 -21.99 -8.83
N THR A 517 9.43 -21.05 -8.68
CA THR A 517 9.70 -20.36 -7.42
C THR A 517 8.48 -19.54 -6.95
N SER A 518 7.77 -18.85 -7.85
CA SER A 518 6.57 -18.09 -7.48
C SER A 518 5.44 -19.00 -6.98
N ILE A 519 5.16 -20.10 -7.68
CA ILE A 519 4.17 -21.12 -7.26
C ILE A 519 4.57 -21.74 -5.91
N PHE A 520 5.85 -22.01 -5.68
CA PHE A 520 6.35 -22.51 -4.40
C PHE A 520 6.23 -21.48 -3.27
N ALA A 521 6.59 -20.22 -3.51
CA ALA A 521 6.51 -19.16 -2.51
C ALA A 521 5.06 -18.84 -2.09
N GLN A 522 4.10 -18.88 -3.02
CA GLN A 522 2.67 -18.73 -2.70
C GLN A 522 2.12 -19.86 -1.80
N LEU A 523 2.84 -20.97 -1.63
CA LEU A 523 2.50 -22.05 -0.71
C LEU A 523 3.12 -21.87 0.69
N VAL A 524 3.98 -20.86 0.89
CA VAL A 524 4.82 -20.69 2.10
C VAL A 524 5.00 -19.21 2.44
N THR A 525 4.26 -18.68 3.42
CA THR A 525 4.43 -17.30 3.93
C THR A 525 4.06 -17.22 5.41
N LEU A 526 4.76 -16.39 6.20
CA LEU A 526 4.58 -16.24 7.66
C LEU A 526 4.79 -14.81 8.16
N ASP A 527 3.98 -14.40 9.14
CA ASP A 527 4.12 -13.21 10.00
C ASP A 527 3.29 -13.43 11.31
N GLY A 528 3.61 -12.80 12.46
CA GLY A 528 2.80 -12.94 13.69
C GLY A 528 3.45 -12.67 15.07
N TYR A 529 2.66 -12.89 16.14
CA TYR A 529 3.03 -12.62 17.55
C TYR A 529 4.06 -13.62 18.13
N ASN A 530 5.00 -13.13 18.95
CA ASN A 530 6.19 -13.88 19.38
C ASN A 530 5.90 -15.19 20.16
N HIS A 531 4.95 -15.20 21.10
CA HIS A 531 4.65 -16.36 21.95
C HIS A 531 4.35 -17.65 21.16
N LYS A 532 3.69 -17.55 19.99
CA LYS A 532 3.43 -18.71 19.12
C LYS A 532 4.30 -18.74 17.85
N LEU A 533 5.11 -17.70 17.61
CA LEU A 533 5.97 -17.56 16.43
C LEU A 533 6.95 -18.71 16.28
N ARG A 534 7.53 -19.20 17.39
CA ARG A 534 8.42 -20.38 17.36
C ARG A 534 7.68 -21.63 16.87
N ILE A 535 6.54 -21.96 17.47
CA ILE A 535 5.73 -23.13 17.10
C ILE A 535 5.27 -23.04 15.64
N LEU A 536 4.88 -21.84 15.20
CA LEU A 536 4.48 -21.56 13.83
C LEU A 536 5.64 -21.72 12.83
N LEU A 537 6.83 -21.19 13.16
CA LEU A 537 8.05 -21.36 12.37
C LEU A 537 8.44 -22.85 12.27
N GLU A 538 8.54 -23.54 13.40
CA GLU A 538 8.86 -24.97 13.47
C GLU A 538 7.87 -25.77 12.59
N THR A 539 6.56 -25.53 12.74
CA THR A 539 5.51 -26.19 11.95
C THR A 539 5.64 -25.94 10.45
N VAL A 540 5.88 -24.70 10.01
CA VAL A 540 6.02 -24.38 8.59
C VAL A 540 7.32 -24.91 8.01
N VAL A 541 8.44 -24.79 8.73
CA VAL A 541 9.74 -25.35 8.32
C VAL A 541 9.63 -26.86 8.12
N ASP A 542 8.94 -27.56 9.03
CA ASP A 542 8.65 -28.98 8.90
C ASP A 542 7.78 -29.31 7.67
N LYS A 543 6.83 -28.42 7.33
CA LYS A 543 5.98 -28.57 6.13
C LYS A 543 6.72 -28.25 4.82
N ILE A 544 7.66 -27.31 4.82
CA ILE A 544 8.54 -27.06 3.67
C ILE A 544 9.45 -28.27 3.47
N ALA A 545 10.03 -28.80 4.55
CA ALA A 545 10.94 -29.93 4.51
C ALA A 545 10.28 -31.22 4.00
N LYS A 546 8.97 -31.37 4.25
CA LYS A 546 8.12 -32.50 3.85
C LYS A 546 7.15 -32.10 2.74
N PHE A 547 7.53 -31.12 1.90
CA PHE A 547 6.64 -30.57 0.89
C PHE A 547 6.38 -31.55 -0.26
N GLU A 548 5.11 -31.87 -0.48
CA GLU A 548 4.64 -32.73 -1.56
C GLU A 548 3.68 -31.95 -2.48
N VAL A 549 3.94 -32.00 -3.80
CA VAL A 549 3.10 -31.33 -4.79
C VAL A 549 1.82 -32.15 -5.01
N LYS A 550 0.67 -31.55 -4.71
CA LYS A 550 -0.65 -32.11 -5.05
C LYS A 550 -1.09 -31.61 -6.43
N PRO A 551 -1.26 -32.46 -7.46
CA PRO A 551 -1.54 -32.02 -8.83
C PRO A 551 -2.77 -31.12 -8.98
N ASP A 552 -3.85 -31.41 -8.25
CA ASP A 552 -5.09 -30.61 -8.31
C ASP A 552 -4.86 -29.19 -7.76
N ARG A 553 -4.13 -29.08 -6.64
CA ARG A 553 -3.77 -27.78 -6.04
C ARG A 553 -2.75 -27.02 -6.89
N PHE A 554 -1.81 -27.71 -7.52
CA PHE A 554 -0.90 -27.11 -8.50
C PHE A 554 -1.68 -26.51 -9.67
N SER A 555 -2.68 -27.23 -10.19
CA SER A 555 -3.50 -26.76 -11.32
C SER A 555 -4.28 -25.49 -10.98
N VAL A 556 -4.91 -25.43 -9.81
CA VAL A 556 -5.62 -24.23 -9.31
C VAL A 556 -4.68 -23.02 -9.13
N ILE A 557 -3.46 -23.23 -8.63
CA ILE A 557 -2.49 -22.14 -8.46
C ILE A 557 -1.91 -21.71 -9.82
N LYS A 558 -1.67 -22.65 -10.73
CA LYS A 558 -1.25 -22.36 -12.11
C LYS A 558 -2.30 -21.54 -12.85
N GLU A 559 -3.59 -21.86 -12.70
CA GLU A 559 -4.71 -21.07 -13.24
C GLU A 559 -4.68 -19.64 -12.70
N ARG A 560 -4.58 -19.46 -11.36
CA ARG A 560 -4.47 -18.14 -10.73
C ARG A 560 -3.26 -17.34 -11.25
N VAL A 561 -2.06 -17.95 -11.30
CA VAL A 561 -0.85 -17.28 -11.81
C VAL A 561 -0.98 -16.93 -13.31
N THR A 562 -1.71 -17.72 -14.08
CA THR A 562 -2.05 -17.41 -15.48
C THR A 562 -2.94 -16.17 -15.55
N GLN A 563 -4.01 -16.11 -14.75
CA GLN A 563 -4.90 -14.95 -14.65
C GLN A 563 -4.15 -13.70 -14.16
N ASP A 564 -3.29 -13.83 -13.15
CA ASP A 564 -2.46 -12.73 -12.62
C ASP A 564 -1.59 -12.12 -13.74
N TYR A 565 -0.90 -12.95 -14.54
CA TYR A 565 -0.08 -12.47 -15.67
C TYR A 565 -0.93 -11.88 -16.81
N GLN A 566 -2.04 -12.52 -17.17
CA GLN A 566 -2.97 -11.98 -18.17
C GLN A 566 -3.54 -10.62 -17.72
N ASN A 567 -3.73 -10.42 -16.42
CA ASN A 567 -4.25 -9.18 -15.84
C ASN A 567 -3.25 -8.03 -15.78
N LEU A 568 -1.94 -8.28 -15.95
CA LEU A 568 -0.94 -7.22 -16.08
C LEU A 568 -1.20 -6.30 -17.28
N LYS A 569 -1.90 -6.80 -18.33
CA LYS A 569 -2.30 -5.96 -19.47
C LYS A 569 -3.28 -4.83 -19.11
N PHE A 570 -4.01 -4.97 -17.99
CA PHE A 570 -4.98 -4.01 -17.48
C PHE A 570 -4.42 -3.09 -16.37
N GLN A 571 -3.10 -3.11 -16.15
CA GLN A 571 -2.43 -2.09 -15.33
C GLN A 571 -2.50 -0.73 -16.02
N GLN A 572 -2.48 0.35 -15.22
CA GLN A 572 -2.45 1.70 -15.75
C GLN A 572 -1.15 1.95 -16.55
N PRO A 573 -1.17 2.76 -17.63
CA PRO A 573 0.01 3.02 -18.45
C PRO A 573 1.26 3.47 -17.67
N TYR A 574 1.11 4.21 -16.57
CA TYR A 574 2.24 4.58 -15.71
C TYR A 574 2.88 3.37 -14.98
N GLU A 575 2.07 2.40 -14.54
CA GLU A 575 2.54 1.15 -13.92
C GLU A 575 3.27 0.30 -14.96
N GLN A 576 2.75 0.23 -16.19
CA GLN A 576 3.42 -0.42 -17.32
C GLN A 576 4.77 0.25 -17.61
N ALA A 577 4.87 1.59 -17.52
CA ALA A 577 6.12 2.31 -17.70
C ALA A 577 7.14 2.00 -16.59
N MET A 578 6.70 1.92 -15.33
CA MET A 578 7.52 1.48 -14.18
C MET A 578 8.03 0.04 -14.37
N TYR A 579 7.15 -0.85 -14.84
CA TYR A 579 7.47 -2.24 -15.12
C TYR A 579 8.55 -2.39 -16.21
N TYR A 580 8.40 -1.72 -17.36
CA TYR A 580 9.40 -1.75 -18.43
C TYR A 580 10.72 -1.11 -18.00
N CYS A 581 10.71 -0.06 -17.17
CA CYS A 581 11.91 0.54 -16.60
C CYS A 581 12.69 -0.48 -15.74
N SER A 582 12.00 -1.20 -14.86
CA SER A 582 12.57 -2.32 -14.09
C SER A 582 13.14 -3.42 -14.99
N LEU A 583 12.41 -3.85 -16.02
CA LEU A 583 12.90 -4.86 -16.98
C LEU A 583 14.17 -4.43 -17.74
N LEU A 584 14.32 -3.14 -18.03
CA LEU A 584 15.47 -2.59 -18.76
C LEU A 584 16.71 -2.42 -17.87
N LEU A 585 16.52 -2.25 -16.56
CA LEU A 585 17.58 -1.98 -15.60
C LEU A 585 18.05 -3.23 -14.85
N GLU A 586 17.18 -4.18 -14.54
CA GLU A 586 17.50 -5.36 -13.74
C GLU A 586 18.11 -6.49 -14.58
N ASP A 587 19.23 -7.06 -14.13
CA ASP A 587 19.97 -8.13 -14.83
C ASP A 587 19.19 -9.46 -14.91
N CYS A 588 18.59 -9.89 -13.79
CA CYS A 588 17.92 -11.20 -13.66
C CYS A 588 16.37 -11.09 -13.69
N SER A 589 15.82 -10.28 -14.60
CA SER A 589 14.36 -10.09 -14.73
C SER A 589 13.83 -10.58 -16.10
N TRP A 590 12.68 -11.26 -16.08
CA TRP A 590 12.05 -11.84 -17.28
C TRP A 590 10.69 -11.19 -17.56
N PRO A 591 10.39 -10.82 -18.83
CA PRO A 591 9.08 -10.35 -19.25
C PRO A 591 7.94 -11.29 -18.82
N TRP A 592 6.79 -10.73 -18.42
CA TRP A 592 5.64 -11.53 -18.02
C TRP A 592 5.03 -12.29 -19.20
N MET A 593 5.21 -11.79 -20.42
CA MET A 593 4.81 -12.45 -21.67
C MET A 593 5.55 -13.78 -21.86
N GLU A 594 6.89 -13.79 -21.71
CA GLU A 594 7.69 -15.02 -21.75
C GLU A 594 7.26 -16.02 -20.67
N LYS A 595 6.90 -15.53 -19.47
CA LYS A 595 6.36 -16.39 -18.41
C LYS A 595 4.98 -16.95 -18.74
N LEU A 596 4.12 -16.16 -19.38
CA LEU A 596 2.80 -16.59 -19.81
C LEU A 596 2.88 -17.62 -20.94
N GLU A 597 3.84 -17.48 -21.86
CA GLU A 597 4.15 -18.46 -22.91
C GLU A 597 4.79 -19.74 -22.33
N GLY A 598 5.61 -19.63 -21.29
CA GLY A 598 6.21 -20.75 -20.58
C GLY A 598 5.22 -21.54 -19.72
N LEU A 599 4.26 -20.86 -19.08
CA LEU A 599 3.29 -21.44 -18.13
C LEU A 599 2.62 -22.74 -18.61
N PRO A 600 2.05 -22.85 -19.83
CA PRO A 600 1.47 -24.09 -20.36
C PRO A 600 2.38 -25.31 -20.21
N ASN A 601 3.69 -25.15 -20.41
CA ASN A 601 4.67 -26.23 -20.38
C ASN A 601 5.00 -26.72 -18.96
N VAL A 602 4.80 -25.90 -17.92
CA VAL A 602 5.14 -26.22 -16.53
C VAL A 602 4.11 -27.17 -15.91
N LYS A 603 4.55 -28.31 -15.38
CA LYS A 603 3.67 -29.33 -14.75
C LYS A 603 3.97 -29.55 -13.28
N ALA A 604 3.09 -30.28 -12.60
CA ALA A 604 3.24 -30.64 -11.19
C ALA A 604 4.52 -31.46 -10.93
N GLU A 605 4.90 -32.32 -11.88
CA GLU A 605 6.14 -33.12 -11.81
C GLU A 605 7.39 -32.26 -11.93
N ASP A 606 7.31 -31.10 -12.58
CA ASP A 606 8.45 -30.19 -12.73
C ASP A 606 8.66 -29.41 -11.42
N LEU A 607 7.59 -28.96 -10.77
CA LEU A 607 7.67 -28.42 -9.41
C LEU A 607 8.17 -29.46 -8.40
N ALA A 608 7.74 -30.72 -8.51
CA ALA A 608 8.18 -31.80 -7.63
C ALA A 608 9.68 -32.12 -7.77
N LYS A 609 10.29 -31.85 -8.93
CA LYS A 609 11.76 -31.95 -9.13
C LYS A 609 12.48 -30.66 -8.73
N PHE A 610 11.88 -29.51 -9.07
CA PHE A 610 12.49 -28.19 -8.89
C PHE A 610 12.55 -27.76 -7.43
N ALA A 611 11.49 -27.94 -6.63
CA ALA A 611 11.48 -27.49 -5.24
C ALA A 611 12.60 -28.15 -4.40
N PRO A 612 12.82 -29.49 -4.45
CA PRO A 612 13.98 -30.10 -3.81
C PRO A 612 15.31 -29.59 -4.36
N MET A 613 15.46 -29.42 -5.68
CA MET A 613 16.68 -28.89 -6.28
C MET A 613 17.00 -27.46 -5.83
N MET A 614 16.00 -26.57 -5.82
CA MET A 614 16.12 -25.17 -5.39
C MET A 614 16.48 -25.09 -3.90
N LEU A 615 15.74 -25.80 -3.05
CA LEU A 615 16.02 -25.88 -1.62
C LEU A 615 17.40 -26.49 -1.37
N SER A 616 17.85 -27.44 -2.20
CA SER A 616 19.14 -28.12 -2.01
C SER A 616 20.38 -27.24 -2.18
N ARG A 617 20.18 -25.99 -2.65
CA ARG A 617 21.20 -24.99 -2.93
C ARG A 617 20.81 -23.62 -2.36
N ALA A 618 19.99 -23.61 -1.32
CA ALA A 618 19.62 -22.40 -0.59
C ALA A 618 20.70 -22.01 0.43
N PHE A 619 20.98 -20.72 0.53
CA PHE A 619 21.69 -20.08 1.63
C PHE A 619 20.72 -19.17 2.39
N LEU A 620 20.76 -19.18 3.72
CA LEU A 620 19.81 -18.43 4.55
C LEU A 620 20.38 -17.07 4.96
N GLU A 621 19.76 -15.98 4.51
CA GLU A 621 19.97 -14.67 5.14
C GLU A 621 18.80 -14.40 6.10
N CYS A 622 19.10 -14.33 7.39
CA CYS A 622 18.09 -14.22 8.45
C CYS A 622 18.24 -12.92 9.22
N TYR A 623 17.12 -12.30 9.57
CA TYR A 623 17.07 -11.18 10.51
C TYR A 623 15.98 -11.40 11.55
N ILE A 624 16.35 -11.27 12.82
CA ILE A 624 15.45 -11.46 13.97
C ILE A 624 15.49 -10.22 14.84
N ALA A 625 14.32 -9.65 15.14
CA ALA A 625 14.20 -8.50 16.01
C ALA A 625 12.99 -8.52 16.94
N GLY A 626 13.05 -7.76 18.04
CA GLY A 626 11.91 -7.52 18.93
C GLY A 626 12.01 -8.19 20.30
N ASN A 627 10.86 -8.58 20.87
CA ASN A 627 10.71 -9.23 22.17
C ASN A 627 11.09 -10.73 22.12
N ILE A 628 12.37 -10.99 21.87
CA ILE A 628 12.95 -12.33 21.72
C ILE A 628 14.37 -12.32 22.30
N GLU A 629 14.74 -13.38 23.01
CA GLU A 629 16.08 -13.49 23.60
C GLU A 629 17.12 -13.95 22.58
N ARG A 630 18.39 -13.55 22.79
CA ARG A 630 19.52 -13.93 21.93
C ARG A 630 19.62 -15.45 21.72
N ALA A 631 19.51 -16.23 22.81
CA ALA A 631 19.58 -17.69 22.76
C ALA A 631 18.35 -18.34 22.09
N GLU A 632 17.19 -17.69 22.20
CA GLU A 632 15.94 -18.12 21.54
C GLU A 632 16.01 -17.89 20.03
N ALA A 633 16.46 -16.70 19.61
CA ALA A 633 16.73 -16.35 18.22
C ALA A 633 17.75 -17.31 17.57
N GLU A 634 18.84 -17.63 18.28
CA GLU A 634 19.81 -18.62 17.81
C GLU A 634 19.20 -20.02 17.70
N SER A 635 18.44 -20.46 18.72
CA SER A 635 17.78 -21.77 18.73
C SER A 635 16.78 -21.92 17.58
N MET A 636 16.05 -20.87 17.23
CA MET A 636 15.10 -20.86 16.11
C MET A 636 15.81 -21.11 14.78
N ILE A 637 16.87 -20.38 14.45
CA ILE A 637 17.61 -20.63 13.19
C ILE A 637 18.42 -21.92 13.26
N GLN A 638 18.90 -22.34 14.43
CA GLN A 638 19.56 -23.64 14.57
C GLN A 638 18.60 -24.79 14.21
N HIS A 639 17.33 -24.72 14.61
CA HIS A 639 16.32 -25.69 14.20
C HIS A 639 16.08 -25.71 12.68
N VAL A 640 16.03 -24.53 12.03
CA VAL A 640 15.96 -24.44 10.56
C VAL A 640 17.19 -25.07 9.90
N GLU A 641 18.39 -24.78 10.41
CA GLU A 641 19.63 -25.41 9.92
C GLU A 641 19.60 -26.95 10.09
N ASP A 642 19.09 -27.42 11.23
CA ASP A 642 19.10 -28.84 11.56
C ASP A 642 18.13 -29.63 10.67
N ILE A 643 16.98 -29.05 10.31
CA ILE A 643 16.04 -29.64 9.35
C ILE A 643 16.60 -29.59 7.92
N PHE A 644 17.09 -28.44 7.46
CA PHE A 644 17.50 -28.29 6.06
C PHE A 644 18.88 -28.86 5.73
N PHE A 645 19.87 -28.77 6.63
CA PHE A 645 21.28 -29.01 6.29
C PHE A 645 21.97 -30.09 7.14
N LYS A 646 21.45 -30.43 8.33
CA LYS A 646 22.10 -31.39 9.26
C LYS A 646 21.27 -32.62 9.62
N GLY A 647 20.06 -32.74 9.07
CA GLY A 647 19.18 -33.88 9.28
C GLY A 647 19.78 -35.18 8.74
N SER A 648 19.21 -36.32 9.13
CA SER A 648 19.68 -37.64 8.71
C SER A 648 19.70 -37.83 7.19
N ASN A 649 18.83 -37.11 6.48
CA ASN A 649 18.90 -36.85 5.04
C ASN A 649 18.84 -35.32 4.87
N PRO A 650 19.97 -34.62 4.67
CA PRO A 650 19.96 -33.17 4.50
C PRO A 650 19.30 -32.81 3.17
N ILE A 651 18.40 -31.82 3.22
CA ILE A 651 17.71 -31.28 2.03
C ILE A 651 18.69 -30.45 1.20
N SER A 652 19.56 -29.70 1.88
CA SER A 652 20.50 -28.75 1.30
C SER A 652 21.95 -29.07 1.62
N PHE A 653 22.78 -28.92 0.59
CA PHE A 653 24.21 -29.22 0.63
C PHE A 653 25.01 -27.93 0.54
N HIS A 654 26.15 -27.88 1.23
CA HIS A 654 27.07 -26.73 1.16
C HIS A 654 27.40 -26.34 -0.29
N LEU A 655 27.04 -25.12 -0.71
CA LEU A 655 27.46 -24.56 -2.01
C LEU A 655 28.99 -24.63 -2.20
N HIS A 656 29.75 -24.51 -1.11
CA HIS A 656 31.22 -24.56 -1.13
C HIS A 656 31.82 -25.94 -1.44
N LEU A 657 31.19 -27.06 -1.04
CA LEU A 657 31.80 -28.39 -1.22
C LEU A 657 31.56 -28.98 -2.60
N HIS A 658 30.42 -28.69 -3.23
CA HIS A 658 30.05 -29.32 -4.50
C HIS A 658 30.98 -28.91 -5.66
N LEU A 659 31.57 -27.71 -5.60
CA LEU A 659 32.55 -27.20 -6.57
C LEU A 659 33.95 -27.77 -6.36
N HIS A 660 34.32 -28.15 -5.13
CA HIS A 660 35.60 -28.83 -4.88
C HIS A 660 35.64 -30.18 -5.59
N PHE A 661 34.51 -30.91 -5.59
CA PHE A 661 34.36 -32.17 -6.34
C PHE A 661 34.48 -32.01 -7.86
N ILE A 662 33.97 -30.91 -8.43
CA ILE A 662 34.06 -30.61 -9.87
C ILE A 662 35.50 -30.23 -10.25
N CYS A 663 36.19 -29.41 -9.46
CA CYS A 663 37.61 -29.11 -9.69
C CYS A 663 38.50 -30.36 -9.56
N CYS A 664 38.25 -31.23 -8.59
CA CYS A 664 39.03 -32.46 -8.41
C CYS A 664 38.80 -33.54 -9.48
N SER A 665 37.73 -33.44 -10.29
CA SER A 665 37.45 -34.38 -11.39
C SER A 665 38.02 -33.95 -12.74
N PHE A 666 38.56 -32.73 -12.87
CA PHE A 666 39.28 -32.26 -14.06
C PHE A 666 40.82 -32.24 -13.85
N GLN A 667 41.44 -33.38 -14.18
CA GLN A 667 42.89 -33.64 -14.35
C GLN A 667 43.85 -33.53 -13.13
N PRO A 668 44.83 -34.45 -12.97
CA PRO A 668 45.63 -34.57 -11.74
C PRO A 668 46.93 -33.75 -11.69
N HIS A 669 47.07 -32.66 -12.44
CA HIS A 669 48.40 -32.03 -12.71
C HIS A 669 48.59 -30.56 -12.30
N PHE A 670 47.68 -29.97 -11.50
CA PHE A 670 47.89 -28.61 -10.95
C PHE A 670 47.53 -28.50 -9.46
N HIS A 671 48.30 -29.16 -8.58
CA HIS A 671 48.11 -29.05 -7.12
C HIS A 671 48.54 -27.70 -6.50
N ASN A 672 49.31 -26.85 -7.21
CA ASN A 672 49.84 -25.58 -6.67
C ASN A 672 49.10 -24.31 -7.12
N ILE A 673 47.94 -24.42 -7.79
CA ILE A 673 47.13 -23.24 -8.23
C ILE A 673 45.77 -23.15 -7.50
N CYS A 674 45.30 -24.24 -6.86
CA CYS A 674 43.94 -24.33 -6.32
C CYS A 674 43.56 -23.27 -5.25
N SER A 675 44.52 -22.75 -4.48
CA SER A 675 44.23 -21.77 -3.42
C SER A 675 43.79 -20.40 -3.97
N PHE A 676 44.32 -19.99 -5.13
CA PHE A 676 43.91 -18.74 -5.78
C PHE A 676 42.59 -18.89 -6.57
N SER A 677 42.34 -20.06 -7.16
CA SER A 677 41.11 -20.31 -7.92
C SER A 677 39.88 -20.47 -7.02
N LEU A 678 40.01 -21.03 -5.81
CA LEU A 678 38.90 -21.19 -4.86
C LEU A 678 38.32 -19.86 -4.38
N LEU A 679 39.14 -18.84 -4.14
CA LEU A 679 38.65 -17.49 -3.81
C LEU A 679 37.91 -16.84 -4.99
N HIS A 680 38.45 -16.98 -6.20
CA HIS A 680 37.80 -16.46 -7.42
C HIS A 680 36.46 -17.17 -7.71
N PHE A 681 36.38 -18.50 -7.53
CA PHE A 681 35.14 -19.24 -7.72
C PHE A 681 34.11 -18.99 -6.62
N ALA A 682 34.53 -18.85 -5.36
CA ALA A 682 33.64 -18.45 -4.26
C ALA A 682 33.03 -17.05 -4.52
N ALA A 683 33.85 -16.10 -4.98
CA ALA A 683 33.37 -14.81 -5.45
C ALA A 683 32.43 -14.93 -6.66
N THR A 684 32.69 -15.87 -7.58
CA THR A 684 31.81 -16.13 -8.74
C THR A 684 30.45 -16.73 -8.35
N VAL A 685 30.39 -17.58 -7.32
CA VAL A 685 29.12 -18.09 -6.78
C VAL A 685 28.36 -17.00 -6.03
N LEU A 686 29.06 -16.18 -5.23
CA LEU A 686 28.48 -14.99 -4.61
C LEU A 686 27.95 -14.00 -5.66
N LEU A 687 28.62 -13.83 -6.80
CA LEU A 687 28.16 -13.00 -7.92
C LEU A 687 26.84 -13.48 -8.58
N HIS A 688 26.41 -14.73 -8.35
CA HIS A 688 25.12 -15.26 -8.82
C HIS A 688 24.02 -15.21 -7.74
N LEU A 689 24.31 -14.71 -6.54
CA LEU A 689 23.37 -14.56 -5.41
C LEU A 689 22.92 -13.09 -5.23
N THR A 690 23.05 -12.27 -6.27
CA THR A 690 22.92 -10.81 -6.17
C THR A 690 22.23 -10.20 -7.37
N ASN A 691 21.21 -9.38 -7.12
CA ASN A 691 20.64 -8.53 -8.15
C ASN A 691 21.68 -7.47 -8.57
N ARG A 692 21.70 -7.16 -9.87
CA ARG A 692 22.61 -6.19 -10.48
C ARG A 692 21.81 -5.28 -11.41
N VAL A 693 22.32 -4.07 -11.59
CA VAL A 693 21.66 -3.01 -12.35
C VAL A 693 22.52 -2.61 -13.54
N VAL A 694 21.90 -2.43 -14.70
CA VAL A 694 22.53 -1.90 -15.92
C VAL A 694 23.06 -0.49 -15.67
N LYS A 695 24.32 -0.28 -16.05
CA LYS A 695 24.97 1.02 -16.00
C LYS A 695 24.84 1.72 -17.35
N LEU A 696 23.94 2.69 -17.39
CA LEU A 696 23.68 3.51 -18.56
C LEU A 696 24.92 4.34 -18.96
N GLU A 697 25.00 4.70 -20.24
CA GLU A 697 26.09 5.50 -20.77
C GLU A 697 25.91 7.00 -20.49
N ARG A 698 27.03 7.71 -20.38
CA ARG A 698 27.06 9.16 -20.12
C ARG A 698 26.72 9.94 -21.39
N GLY A 699 25.88 10.96 -21.27
CA GLY A 699 25.44 11.80 -22.37
C GLY A 699 24.40 11.15 -23.29
N MET A 700 24.02 9.90 -23.04
CA MET A 700 23.00 9.17 -23.80
C MET A 700 21.62 9.35 -23.17
N ASN A 701 20.63 9.61 -24.04
CA ASN A 701 19.21 9.70 -23.70
C ASN A 701 18.49 8.52 -24.34
N TYR A 702 18.60 7.35 -23.73
CA TYR A 702 17.95 6.14 -24.23
C TYR A 702 16.43 6.26 -24.12
N PHE A 703 15.68 5.67 -25.06
CA PHE A 703 14.22 5.59 -24.95
C PHE A 703 13.66 4.25 -25.44
N TYR A 704 12.63 3.77 -24.74
CA TYR A 704 11.87 2.57 -25.09
C TYR A 704 10.40 2.96 -25.28
N SER A 705 9.88 2.80 -26.50
CA SER A 705 8.50 3.17 -26.84
C SER A 705 7.66 1.94 -27.15
N LYS A 706 6.54 1.77 -26.44
CA LYS A 706 5.63 0.63 -26.59
C LYS A 706 4.17 1.08 -26.64
N GLU A 707 3.36 0.40 -27.43
CA GLU A 707 1.90 0.52 -27.35
C GLU A 707 1.42 -0.03 -26.00
N GLY A 708 0.43 0.61 -25.39
CA GLY A 708 -0.17 0.19 -24.13
C GLY A 708 -0.82 -1.19 -24.26
N LEU A 709 -0.68 -2.01 -23.23
CA LEU A 709 -1.14 -3.40 -23.24
C LEU A 709 -2.69 -3.53 -23.25
N ASN A 710 -3.40 -2.51 -22.78
CA ASN A 710 -4.85 -2.38 -22.90
C ASN A 710 -5.20 -1.45 -24.08
N PRO A 711 -5.73 -1.96 -25.21
CA PRO A 711 -6.07 -1.13 -26.37
C PRO A 711 -7.27 -0.21 -26.14
N SER A 712 -8.02 -0.41 -25.05
CA SER A 712 -9.15 0.45 -24.66
C SER A 712 -8.74 1.60 -23.75
N ASP A 713 -7.50 1.62 -23.22
CA ASP A 713 -7.04 2.69 -22.35
C ASP A 713 -6.66 3.92 -23.17
N GLU A 714 -7.31 5.04 -22.86
CA GLU A 714 -7.10 6.34 -23.51
C GLU A 714 -5.82 7.02 -23.00
N ASN A 715 -5.36 6.65 -21.80
CA ASN A 715 -4.18 7.23 -21.18
C ASN A 715 -2.88 6.77 -21.87
N SER A 716 -1.94 7.69 -22.01
CA SER A 716 -0.54 7.42 -22.30
C SER A 716 0.33 7.84 -21.13
N ALA A 717 1.49 7.22 -20.96
CA ALA A 717 2.39 7.56 -19.86
C ALA A 717 3.86 7.67 -20.27
N LEU A 718 4.55 8.56 -19.58
CA LEU A 718 6.00 8.70 -19.59
C LEU A 718 6.55 8.33 -18.22
N LEU A 719 7.63 7.55 -18.21
CA LEU A 719 8.60 7.52 -17.12
C LEU A 719 9.95 8.02 -17.66
N HIS A 720 10.40 9.20 -17.22
CA HIS A 720 11.72 9.76 -17.56
C HIS A 720 12.66 9.54 -16.38
N TYR A 721 13.56 8.57 -16.49
CA TYR A 721 14.54 8.21 -15.45
C TYR A 721 15.92 8.81 -15.74
N ILE A 722 16.57 9.31 -14.70
CA ILE A 722 17.95 9.80 -14.71
C ILE A 722 18.76 8.96 -13.71
N GLN A 723 19.68 8.14 -14.21
CA GLN A 723 20.54 7.28 -13.38
C GLN A 723 21.78 8.04 -12.91
N VAL A 724 21.86 8.33 -11.61
CA VAL A 724 22.84 9.27 -11.07
C VAL A 724 24.09 8.56 -10.56
N HIS A 725 23.97 7.72 -9.52
CA HIS A 725 25.15 7.19 -8.82
C HIS A 725 24.90 5.87 -8.07
N ARG A 726 25.98 5.32 -7.50
CA ARG A 726 25.96 4.18 -6.58
C ARG A 726 26.00 4.70 -5.13
N ASP A 727 25.35 3.99 -4.21
CA ASP A 727 25.11 4.38 -2.81
C ASP A 727 26.32 5.01 -2.10
N ASP A 728 26.20 6.32 -1.86
CA ASP A 728 27.20 7.19 -1.22
C ASP A 728 26.45 8.24 -0.42
N PHE A 729 26.83 8.48 0.83
CA PHE A 729 26.03 9.31 1.73
C PHE A 729 25.89 10.77 1.25
N MET A 730 26.93 11.34 0.64
CA MET A 730 26.89 12.73 0.16
C MET A 730 26.09 12.86 -1.14
N LEU A 731 26.25 11.92 -2.07
CA LEU A 731 25.48 11.92 -3.31
C LEU A 731 24.00 11.55 -3.08
N ASN A 732 23.70 10.61 -2.17
CA ASN A 732 22.34 10.26 -1.76
C ASN A 732 21.62 11.54 -1.31
N VAL A 733 22.24 12.24 -0.35
CA VAL A 733 21.78 13.51 0.20
C VAL A 733 21.57 14.59 -0.88
N LYS A 734 22.53 14.76 -1.81
CA LYS A 734 22.40 15.74 -2.92
C LYS A 734 21.24 15.42 -3.86
N LEU A 735 21.04 14.14 -4.19
CA LEU A 735 19.92 13.67 -5.01
C LEU A 735 18.58 13.86 -4.29
N GLN A 736 18.51 13.45 -3.02
CA GLN A 736 17.31 13.63 -2.21
C GLN A 736 16.95 15.12 -2.12
N LEU A 737 17.94 16.01 -2.02
CA LEU A 737 17.74 17.45 -1.86
C LEU A 737 17.20 18.05 -3.15
N PHE A 738 17.83 17.70 -4.28
CA PHE A 738 17.36 18.11 -5.58
C PHE A 738 15.92 17.67 -5.84
N ALA A 739 15.61 16.38 -5.64
CA ALA A 739 14.30 15.79 -5.94
C ALA A 739 13.16 16.51 -5.19
N LEU A 740 13.49 17.03 -4.03
CA LEU A 740 12.60 17.62 -3.06
C LEU A 740 12.32 19.11 -3.32
N ILE A 741 13.38 19.90 -3.59
CA ILE A 741 13.22 21.28 -4.10
C ILE A 741 12.45 21.27 -5.41
N ALA A 742 12.73 20.32 -6.30
CA ALA A 742 12.07 20.19 -7.59
C ALA A 742 10.62 19.65 -7.51
N LYS A 743 10.19 19.06 -6.38
CA LYS A 743 8.91 18.34 -6.28
C LYS A 743 7.70 19.25 -6.51
N GLN A 744 7.56 20.32 -5.74
CA GLN A 744 6.41 21.24 -5.87
C GLN A 744 6.43 21.99 -7.21
N PRO A 745 7.58 22.51 -7.71
CA PRO A 745 7.65 23.11 -9.04
C PRO A 745 7.33 22.14 -10.18
N THR A 746 7.71 20.86 -10.07
CA THR A 746 7.33 19.83 -11.06
C THR A 746 5.82 19.66 -11.10
N PHE A 747 5.19 19.50 -9.93
CA PHE A 747 3.73 19.37 -9.84
C PHE A 747 3.04 20.63 -10.35
N HIS A 748 3.38 21.81 -9.82
CA HIS A 748 2.75 23.07 -10.22
C HIS A 748 2.87 23.31 -11.74
N GLN A 749 4.06 23.16 -12.32
CA GLN A 749 4.27 23.41 -13.74
C GLN A 749 3.57 22.36 -14.63
N LEU A 750 3.81 21.07 -14.39
CA LEU A 750 3.37 20.00 -15.30
C LEU A 750 1.91 19.55 -15.04
N ARG A 751 1.42 19.66 -13.79
CA ARG A 751 0.02 19.39 -13.41
C ARG A 751 -0.84 20.65 -13.42
N SER A 752 -0.56 21.63 -12.56
CA SER A 752 -1.51 22.73 -12.30
C SER A 752 -1.57 23.75 -13.44
N VAL A 753 -0.43 24.06 -14.06
CA VAL A 753 -0.31 25.05 -15.15
C VAL A 753 -0.50 24.38 -16.52
N GLU A 754 0.28 23.36 -16.85
CA GLU A 754 0.23 22.71 -18.17
C GLU A 754 -0.88 21.66 -18.32
N GLN A 755 -1.46 21.19 -17.21
CA GLN A 755 -2.55 20.22 -17.21
C GLN A 755 -2.25 18.96 -18.04
N LEU A 756 -1.02 18.45 -17.92
CA LEU A 756 -0.59 17.27 -18.68
C LEU A 756 -1.37 16.01 -18.26
N GLY A 757 -1.77 15.87 -17.00
CA GLY A 757 -2.75 14.87 -16.57
C GLY A 757 -2.67 14.53 -15.08
N TYR A 758 -3.67 13.81 -14.56
CA TYR A 758 -3.91 13.63 -13.12
C TYR A 758 -2.67 13.15 -12.36
N ILE A 759 -2.05 12.09 -12.85
CA ILE A 759 -0.82 11.52 -12.29
C ILE A 759 0.36 12.31 -12.85
N THR A 760 0.97 13.13 -12.01
CA THR A 760 2.21 13.87 -12.30
C THR A 760 3.07 13.87 -11.03
N VAL A 761 4.13 13.05 -11.00
CA VAL A 761 4.97 12.87 -9.81
C VAL A 761 6.46 12.90 -10.14
N LEU A 762 7.24 13.42 -9.19
CA LEU A 762 8.70 13.35 -9.17
C LEU A 762 9.12 12.48 -7.99
N TRP A 763 9.73 11.33 -8.25
CA TRP A 763 10.19 10.39 -7.23
C TRP A 763 11.68 10.09 -7.37
N GLN A 764 12.27 9.64 -6.28
CA GLN A 764 13.58 8.99 -6.29
C GLN A 764 13.39 7.50 -6.54
N ARG A 765 14.42 6.84 -7.05
CA ARG A 765 14.47 5.40 -7.28
C ARG A 765 15.79 4.85 -6.77
N ASN A 766 15.74 3.79 -5.98
CA ASN A 766 16.89 3.01 -5.52
C ASN A 766 16.73 1.57 -5.99
N ASP A 767 17.60 1.13 -6.90
CA ASP A 767 17.67 -0.25 -7.37
C ASP A 767 18.95 -0.89 -6.78
N PHE A 768 18.82 -1.65 -5.69
CA PHE A 768 19.93 -2.39 -5.06
C PHE A 768 21.17 -1.51 -4.74
N GLY A 769 20.94 -0.29 -4.26
CA GLY A 769 21.95 0.72 -3.98
C GLY A 769 22.42 1.51 -5.20
N ILE A 770 21.67 1.52 -6.31
CA ILE A 770 21.85 2.43 -7.46
C ILE A 770 20.73 3.46 -7.45
N HIS A 771 21.11 4.71 -7.26
CA HIS A 771 20.19 5.82 -7.02
C HIS A 771 19.97 6.69 -8.27
N GLY A 772 18.73 7.12 -8.46
CA GLY A 772 18.34 8.02 -9.55
C GLY A 772 17.02 8.75 -9.32
N LEU A 773 16.66 9.59 -10.29
CA LEU A 773 15.47 10.45 -10.27
C LEU A 773 14.50 9.99 -11.37
N GLN A 774 13.20 9.94 -11.11
CA GLN A 774 12.18 9.60 -12.11
C GLN A 774 11.00 10.58 -12.09
N PHE A 775 10.67 11.10 -13.26
CA PHE A 775 9.39 11.79 -13.51
C PHE A 775 8.40 10.77 -14.06
N ILE A 776 7.19 10.68 -13.49
CA ILE A 776 6.13 9.80 -13.97
C ILE A 776 4.89 10.67 -14.24
N ILE A 777 4.41 10.64 -15.47
CA ILE A 777 3.28 11.46 -15.92
C ILE A 777 2.35 10.60 -16.77
N GLN A 778 1.05 10.61 -16.46
CA GLN A 778 0.00 9.98 -17.26
C GLN A 778 -0.96 11.03 -17.84
N SER A 779 -1.33 10.89 -19.11
CA SER A 779 -2.05 11.88 -19.90
C SER A 779 -3.02 11.27 -20.91
N THR A 780 -4.23 11.82 -20.99
CA THR A 780 -5.16 11.68 -22.13
C THR A 780 -5.01 12.82 -23.15
N VAL A 781 -4.17 13.83 -22.87
CA VAL A 781 -4.12 15.12 -23.60
C VAL A 781 -2.88 15.25 -24.50
N LYS A 782 -1.77 14.58 -24.13
CA LYS A 782 -0.49 14.62 -24.86
C LYS A 782 0.17 13.25 -24.93
N GLY A 783 0.72 12.92 -26.10
CA GLY A 783 1.53 11.73 -26.30
C GLY A 783 2.86 11.79 -25.52
N PRO A 784 3.43 10.62 -25.15
CA PRO A 784 4.53 10.55 -24.18
C PRO A 784 5.84 11.16 -24.68
N GLU A 785 6.05 11.26 -26.00
CA GLU A 785 7.17 12.02 -26.58
C GLU A 785 7.04 13.52 -26.31
N HIS A 786 5.84 14.10 -26.46
CA HIS A 786 5.62 15.50 -26.14
C HIS A 786 5.82 15.76 -24.65
N ILE A 787 5.34 14.85 -23.78
CA ILE A 787 5.56 14.93 -22.33
C ILE A 787 7.07 14.91 -22.01
N ASP A 788 7.87 14.10 -22.70
CA ASP A 788 9.33 14.00 -22.49
C ASP A 788 10.01 15.34 -22.82
N LEU A 789 9.59 16.00 -23.91
CA LEU A 789 10.01 17.36 -24.24
C LEU A 789 9.56 18.39 -23.18
N ARG A 790 8.38 18.23 -22.56
CA ARG A 790 7.93 19.10 -21.45
C ARG A 790 8.74 18.90 -20.18
N VAL A 791 9.12 17.67 -19.82
CA VAL A 791 10.04 17.39 -18.71
C VAL A 791 11.42 18.05 -18.96
N GLN A 792 11.94 17.97 -20.18
CA GLN A 792 13.20 18.64 -20.53
C GLN A 792 13.10 20.17 -20.48
N ALA A 793 11.99 20.75 -20.96
CA ALA A 793 11.72 22.19 -20.85
C ALA A 793 11.55 22.64 -19.39
N PHE A 794 10.90 21.82 -18.55
CA PHE A 794 10.84 22.04 -17.10
C PHE A 794 12.23 22.08 -16.47
N LEU A 795 13.12 21.14 -16.80
CA LEU A 795 14.50 21.15 -16.28
C LEU A 795 15.30 22.40 -16.70
N GLN A 796 15.07 22.93 -17.90
CA GLN A 796 15.67 24.20 -18.37
C GLN A 796 15.09 25.43 -17.64
N MET A 797 13.78 25.45 -17.38
CA MET A 797 13.14 26.47 -16.55
C MET A 797 13.67 26.43 -15.11
N PHE A 798 13.74 25.23 -14.53
CA PHE A 798 14.15 24.98 -13.15
C PHE A 798 15.62 25.33 -12.89
N GLU A 799 16.51 25.19 -13.89
CA GLU A 799 17.89 25.70 -13.82
C GLU A 799 17.93 27.17 -13.37
N THR A 800 17.07 28.02 -13.94
CA THR A 800 17.01 29.44 -13.59
C THR A 800 16.49 29.68 -12.17
N GLN A 801 15.60 28.81 -11.67
CA GLN A 801 15.11 28.87 -10.29
C GLN A 801 16.20 28.45 -9.30
N LEU A 802 16.86 27.31 -9.56
CA LEU A 802 17.90 26.75 -8.69
C LEU A 802 19.11 27.69 -8.54
N TYR A 803 19.51 28.39 -9.61
CA TYR A 803 20.59 29.39 -9.55
C TYR A 803 20.20 30.70 -8.85
N LYS A 804 18.91 31.03 -8.79
CA LYS A 804 18.40 32.24 -8.13
C LYS A 804 18.01 32.03 -6.67
N MET A 805 17.87 30.78 -6.25
CA MET A 805 17.65 30.38 -4.86
C MET A 805 18.60 31.13 -3.93
N THR A 806 18.05 31.79 -2.92
CA THR A 806 18.82 32.51 -1.91
C THR A 806 19.46 31.55 -0.92
N GLN A 807 20.43 32.02 -0.14
CA GLN A 807 21.03 31.23 0.94
C GLN A 807 20.03 30.87 2.04
N ASP A 808 18.99 31.68 2.25
CA ASP A 808 17.98 31.41 3.28
C ASP A 808 16.92 30.42 2.77
N GLU A 809 16.48 30.53 1.50
CA GLU A 809 15.72 29.46 0.82
C GLU A 809 16.51 28.15 0.74
N PHE A 810 17.83 28.20 0.55
CA PHE A 810 18.65 26.98 0.54
C PHE A 810 18.80 26.36 1.94
N LYS A 811 18.93 27.16 3.01
CA LYS A 811 18.92 26.63 4.39
C LYS A 811 17.57 26.03 4.73
N VAL A 812 16.48 26.69 4.32
CA VAL A 812 15.14 26.10 4.27
C VAL A 812 15.26 24.77 3.54
N HIS A 813 15.75 24.70 2.31
CA HIS A 813 15.83 23.44 1.57
C HIS A 813 16.76 22.34 2.16
N ILE A 814 17.83 22.66 2.89
CA ILE A 814 18.62 21.65 3.64
C ILE A 814 17.84 21.07 4.81
N SER A 815 17.24 21.96 5.60
CA SER A 815 16.53 21.61 6.81
C SER A 815 15.09 21.17 6.49
N VAL A 816 14.67 21.35 5.24
CA VAL A 816 13.67 20.60 4.48
C VAL A 816 14.13 19.14 4.43
N LEU A 817 15.20 18.83 3.71
CA LEU A 817 15.53 17.44 3.39
C LEU A 817 15.85 16.60 4.62
N LEU A 818 16.57 17.17 5.59
CA LEU A 818 16.95 16.42 6.78
C LEU A 818 15.68 15.78 7.42
N ASP A 819 14.50 16.41 7.40
CA ASP A 819 13.21 15.82 7.85
C ASP A 819 12.72 14.59 7.04
N THR A 820 13.04 14.48 5.75
CA THR A 820 12.46 13.47 4.83
C THR A 820 13.13 12.10 4.93
N ILE A 821 14.43 12.10 5.26
CA ILE A 821 15.30 10.92 5.12
C ILE A 821 14.90 9.78 6.09
N GLN A 822 14.07 10.07 7.10
CA GLN A 822 13.51 9.07 8.01
C GLN A 822 12.48 8.13 7.36
N THR A 823 11.72 8.62 6.38
CA THR A 823 10.44 8.01 5.96
C THR A 823 10.59 7.16 4.69
N SER A 824 11.58 6.28 4.63
CA SER A 824 11.83 5.36 3.50
C SER A 824 10.85 4.17 3.41
N ALA A 825 9.58 4.45 3.72
CA ALA A 825 8.41 3.74 3.19
C ALA A 825 7.30 4.79 2.95
N GLU A 826 7.22 5.25 1.69
CA GLU A 826 6.20 6.15 1.12
C GLU A 826 6.18 7.64 1.55
N LEU A 827 6.68 8.46 0.61
CA LEU A 827 6.23 9.81 0.22
C LEU A 827 6.23 11.00 1.23
N VAL A 828 6.83 12.10 0.72
CA VAL A 828 6.76 13.53 1.17
C VAL A 828 7.78 13.92 2.25
N VAL A 829 8.01 15.24 2.41
CA VAL A 829 8.04 16.09 3.64
C VAL A 829 8.35 17.57 3.17
N THR A 830 8.41 18.69 3.93
CA THR A 830 9.68 19.29 4.47
C THR A 830 9.69 20.75 5.05
N GLN A 831 10.23 20.99 6.26
CA GLN A 831 10.76 22.25 6.88
C GLN A 831 10.14 23.04 8.07
N SER A 832 10.60 22.75 9.28
CA SER A 832 11.23 23.72 10.21
C SER A 832 11.76 22.94 11.44
N ASN A 833 12.83 23.25 12.17
CA ASN A 833 13.88 24.30 12.19
C ASN A 833 15.28 23.62 12.31
N VAL A 834 16.42 24.27 12.02
CA VAL A 834 17.78 23.63 11.99
C VAL A 834 18.17 22.79 13.23
N ASN A 835 17.59 23.07 14.40
CA ASN A 835 17.73 22.23 15.60
C ASN A 835 16.67 21.11 15.69
N ALA A 836 15.38 21.41 15.50
CA ALA A 836 14.29 20.41 15.48
C ALA A 836 14.51 19.31 14.42
N LEU A 837 15.26 19.66 13.39
CA LEU A 837 15.79 18.83 12.33
C LEU A 837 16.76 17.71 12.76
N ILE A 838 17.58 18.02 13.75
CA ILE A 838 18.48 17.05 14.37
C ILE A 838 17.64 16.00 15.08
N ASP A 839 16.59 16.47 15.76
CA ASP A 839 15.64 15.65 16.48
C ASP A 839 14.78 14.82 15.52
N MET A 840 14.35 15.37 14.38
CA MET A 840 13.61 14.62 13.34
C MET A 840 14.44 13.57 12.61
N LYS A 841 15.76 13.73 12.51
CA LYS A 841 16.61 12.60 12.06
C LYS A 841 16.92 11.60 13.15
N LEU A 842 16.57 11.91 14.38
CA LEU A 842 16.46 10.96 15.48
C LEU A 842 15.00 10.52 15.70
N ASP A 843 14.07 10.87 14.78
CA ASP A 843 12.68 10.44 14.86
C ASP A 843 12.65 8.91 14.92
N LYS A 844 12.20 8.44 16.08
CA LYS A 844 12.11 7.05 16.44
C LYS A 844 11.11 6.39 15.48
N HIS A 845 11.53 5.31 14.82
CA HIS A 845 10.60 4.40 14.13
C HIS A 845 9.35 4.21 15.01
N LYS A 846 8.13 4.28 14.45
CA LYS A 846 6.93 4.30 15.30
C LYS A 846 6.61 2.89 15.83
N ASN A 847 7.10 1.85 15.16
CA ASN A 847 6.85 0.45 15.51
C ASN A 847 7.98 -0.48 15.04
N LEU A 848 8.00 -1.70 15.59
CA LEU A 848 9.00 -2.73 15.28
C LEU A 848 9.04 -3.10 13.78
N ARG A 849 7.92 -3.00 13.06
CA ARG A 849 7.83 -3.37 11.64
C ARG A 849 8.55 -2.37 10.74
N GLU A 850 8.42 -1.08 11.02
CA GLU A 850 9.17 0.00 10.34
C GLU A 850 10.68 -0.16 10.55
N GLU A 851 11.10 -0.32 11.82
CA GLU A 851 12.51 -0.56 12.16
C GLU A 851 13.05 -1.82 11.48
N SER A 852 12.28 -2.91 11.53
CA SER A 852 12.71 -4.19 10.96
C SER A 852 12.83 -4.13 9.44
N ARG A 853 11.93 -3.42 8.76
CA ARG A 853 11.99 -3.20 7.31
C ARG A 853 13.22 -2.38 6.91
N PHE A 854 13.54 -1.32 7.66
CA PHE A 854 14.72 -0.49 7.42
C PHE A 854 16.01 -1.32 7.48
N TYR A 855 16.24 -2.02 8.59
CA TYR A 855 17.44 -2.86 8.75
C TYR A 855 17.45 -4.05 7.78
N TRP A 856 16.30 -4.64 7.47
CA TRP A 856 16.22 -5.69 6.45
C TRP A 856 16.62 -5.20 5.06
N THR A 857 16.30 -3.95 4.70
CA THR A 857 16.76 -3.36 3.43
C THR A 857 18.28 -3.27 3.38
N GLU A 858 18.93 -2.76 4.45
CA GLU A 858 20.40 -2.71 4.54
C GLU A 858 21.09 -4.09 4.48
N ILE A 859 20.46 -5.12 5.06
CA ILE A 859 20.93 -6.52 5.00
C ILE A 859 20.74 -7.10 3.59
N SER A 860 19.55 -6.89 3.01
CA SER A 860 19.16 -7.52 1.74
C SER A 860 19.80 -6.87 0.52
N ASP A 861 20.02 -5.55 0.50
CA ASP A 861 20.88 -4.90 -0.51
C ASP A 861 22.37 -5.19 -0.26
N GLY A 862 22.75 -5.49 0.99
CA GLY A 862 24.12 -5.78 1.41
C GLY A 862 24.98 -4.54 1.61
N THR A 863 24.38 -3.36 1.69
CA THR A 863 25.04 -2.09 2.05
C THR A 863 25.51 -2.07 3.50
N LEU A 864 24.76 -2.71 4.42
CA LEU A 864 25.07 -2.87 5.85
C LEU A 864 25.34 -1.54 6.61
N LYS A 865 24.79 -0.41 6.12
CA LYS A 865 24.96 0.92 6.73
C LYS A 865 23.87 1.16 7.77
N PHE A 866 23.94 0.45 8.91
CA PHE A 866 22.92 0.55 9.96
C PHE A 866 22.85 1.93 10.64
N ASP A 867 23.91 2.73 10.54
CA ASP A 867 23.99 4.13 10.95
C ASP A 867 23.72 5.12 9.79
N ARG A 868 23.09 4.66 8.68
CA ARG A 868 22.82 5.48 7.49
C ARG A 868 22.13 6.80 7.84
N ILE A 869 21.16 6.77 8.75
CA ILE A 869 20.41 7.98 9.10
C ILE A 869 21.38 9.00 9.70
N GLU A 870 22.17 8.62 10.71
CA GLU A 870 23.23 9.44 11.31
C GLU A 870 24.28 9.93 10.29
N ALA A 871 24.74 9.06 9.40
CA ALA A 871 25.74 9.40 8.38
C ALA A 871 25.19 10.39 7.34
N GLU A 872 23.96 10.19 6.85
CA GLU A 872 23.27 11.12 5.94
C GLU A 872 22.85 12.42 6.67
N VAL A 873 22.67 12.43 8.00
CA VAL A 873 22.58 13.68 8.78
C VAL A 873 23.89 14.45 8.65
N ALA A 874 25.01 13.79 8.96
CA ALA A 874 26.32 14.43 9.04
C ALA A 874 26.78 14.98 7.69
N ALA A 875 26.52 14.25 6.60
CA ALA A 875 26.78 14.70 5.24
C ALA A 875 25.96 15.95 4.88
N LEU A 876 24.65 15.93 5.12
CA LEU A 876 23.76 17.03 4.74
C LEU A 876 23.95 18.30 5.59
N ARG A 877 24.36 18.18 6.86
CA ARG A 877 24.80 19.36 7.65
C ARG A 877 26.05 20.04 7.08
N GLN A 878 26.86 19.34 6.29
CA GLN A 878 28.07 19.87 5.65
C GLN A 878 27.82 20.37 4.23
N LEU A 879 26.70 19.97 3.60
CA LEU A 879 26.39 20.31 2.22
C LEU A 879 26.20 21.82 2.04
N THR A 880 26.82 22.37 1.01
CA THR A 880 26.69 23.79 0.64
C THR A 880 25.88 23.99 -0.65
N GLN A 881 25.36 25.20 -0.86
CA GLN A 881 24.59 25.52 -2.06
C GLN A 881 25.37 25.32 -3.37
N PRO A 882 26.65 25.74 -3.48
CA PRO A 882 27.44 25.47 -4.67
C PRO A 882 27.56 23.98 -4.97
N GLU A 883 27.75 23.13 -3.95
CA GLU A 883 27.87 21.68 -4.13
C GLU A 883 26.60 20.97 -4.60
N LEU A 884 25.42 21.54 -4.33
CA LEU A 884 24.15 21.10 -4.92
C LEU A 884 24.02 21.58 -6.36
N ILE A 885 24.42 22.83 -6.64
CA ILE A 885 24.42 23.41 -8.00
C ILE A 885 25.37 22.64 -8.91
N ASP A 886 26.57 22.28 -8.43
CA ASP A 886 27.55 21.46 -9.13
C ASP A 886 26.99 20.05 -9.41
N PHE A 887 26.35 19.42 -8.42
CA PHE A 887 25.66 18.14 -8.61
C PHE A 887 24.56 18.22 -9.69
N PHE A 888 23.74 19.28 -9.68
CA PHE A 888 22.75 19.52 -10.72
C PHE A 888 23.41 19.67 -12.10
N ASN A 889 24.46 20.49 -12.19
CA ASN A 889 25.22 20.76 -13.40
C ASN A 889 25.93 19.52 -13.97
N GLU A 890 26.38 18.62 -13.10
CA GLU A 890 27.08 17.38 -13.50
C GLU A 890 26.11 16.26 -13.89
N HIS A 891 24.99 16.08 -13.17
CA HIS A 891 24.16 14.88 -13.29
C HIS A 891 22.74 15.07 -13.83
N ILE A 892 22.10 16.22 -13.60
CA ILE A 892 20.64 16.37 -13.80
C ILE A 892 20.29 17.33 -14.95
N LYS A 893 21.03 18.44 -15.06
CA LYS A 893 20.84 19.49 -16.06
C LYS A 893 20.80 18.95 -17.48
N VAL A 894 20.04 19.60 -18.37
CA VAL A 894 19.99 19.23 -19.79
C VAL A 894 21.37 19.43 -20.42
N GLY A 895 21.94 18.35 -20.98
CA GLY A 895 23.30 18.34 -21.52
C GLY A 895 24.42 18.14 -20.48
N ALA A 896 24.09 17.78 -19.23
CA ALA A 896 25.07 17.58 -18.17
C ALA A 896 26.02 16.38 -18.44
N PRO A 897 27.33 16.49 -18.13
CA PRO A 897 28.36 15.55 -18.60
C PRO A 897 28.33 14.15 -17.94
N GLN A 898 27.70 14.01 -16.78
CA GLN A 898 27.49 12.72 -16.10
C GLN A 898 26.05 12.20 -16.25
N LYS A 899 25.17 12.93 -16.94
CA LYS A 899 23.77 12.54 -17.10
C LYS A 899 23.66 11.24 -17.90
N ARG A 900 22.77 10.37 -17.43
CA ARG A 900 22.38 9.12 -18.08
C ARG A 900 20.87 9.06 -18.02
N THR A 901 20.19 8.98 -19.17
CA THR A 901 18.73 9.04 -19.20
C THR A 901 18.14 7.82 -19.89
N LEU A 902 17.02 7.36 -19.35
CA LEU A 902 16.15 6.35 -19.92
C LEU A 902 14.70 6.84 -19.87
N SER A 903 14.08 7.09 -21.04
CA SER A 903 12.66 7.41 -21.16
C SER A 903 11.86 6.18 -21.58
N VAL A 904 10.94 5.73 -20.73
CA VAL A 904 9.95 4.71 -21.08
C VAL A 904 8.65 5.39 -21.47
N ARG A 905 8.17 5.10 -22.69
CA ARG A 905 7.01 5.75 -23.31
C ARG A 905 5.94 4.71 -23.61
N VAL A 906 4.83 4.73 -22.86
CA VAL A 906 3.69 3.83 -23.06
C VAL A 906 2.58 4.62 -23.77
N VAL A 907 2.19 4.19 -24.96
CA VAL A 907 1.26 4.90 -25.85
C VAL A 907 -0.13 4.25 -25.79
N GLY A 908 -1.09 4.94 -25.19
CA GLY A 908 -2.50 4.55 -25.20
C GLY A 908 -3.24 4.94 -26.47
N LYS A 909 -4.53 4.60 -26.49
CA LYS A 909 -5.46 4.70 -27.62
C LYS A 909 -5.46 6.08 -28.29
N GLU A 910 -5.57 7.17 -27.52
CA GLU A 910 -5.72 8.53 -28.06
C GLU A 910 -4.51 9.01 -28.88
N HIS A 911 -3.30 8.53 -28.56
CA HIS A 911 -2.06 8.92 -29.23
C HIS A 911 -1.52 7.83 -30.19
N LEU A 912 -2.24 6.71 -30.32
CA LEU A 912 -1.78 5.53 -31.05
C LEU A 912 -1.64 5.77 -32.55
N VAL A 913 -2.53 6.57 -33.14
CA VAL A 913 -2.51 6.90 -34.58
C VAL A 913 -1.30 7.77 -34.92
N GLU A 914 -1.01 8.79 -34.09
CA GLU A 914 0.15 9.66 -34.26
C GLU A 914 1.46 8.85 -34.12
N TYR A 915 1.58 8.05 -33.05
CA TYR A 915 2.74 7.18 -32.82
C TYR A 915 2.98 6.21 -33.99
N ARG A 916 1.95 5.55 -34.51
CA ARG A 916 2.08 4.65 -35.66
C ARG A 916 2.44 5.36 -36.96
N ALA A 917 2.14 6.65 -37.09
CA ALA A 917 2.54 7.46 -38.24
C ALA A 917 3.97 8.02 -38.14
N THR A 918 4.49 8.26 -36.93
CA THR A 918 5.85 8.77 -36.71
C THR A 918 6.91 7.68 -36.53
N LYS A 919 6.49 6.43 -36.29
CA LYS A 919 7.39 5.29 -36.11
C LYS A 919 8.21 4.97 -37.37
N SER A 920 9.49 5.33 -37.33
CA SER A 920 10.49 5.02 -38.35
C SER A 920 10.82 3.52 -38.41
N GLU A 921 11.06 2.97 -39.61
CA GLU A 921 11.65 1.63 -39.76
C GLU A 921 13.15 1.60 -39.41
N VAL A 922 13.81 2.76 -39.40
CA VAL A 922 15.21 2.92 -39.00
C VAL A 922 15.26 3.29 -37.51
N VAL A 923 15.68 2.32 -36.69
CA VAL A 923 15.92 2.48 -35.25
C VAL A 923 17.07 3.47 -35.02
N GLN A 924 16.84 4.48 -34.17
CA GLN A 924 17.90 5.43 -33.82
C GLN A 924 18.90 4.81 -32.82
N PRO A 925 20.18 5.22 -32.77
CA PRO A 925 21.17 4.66 -31.83
C PRO A 925 20.84 4.80 -30.33
N ALA A 926 19.82 5.59 -29.98
CA ALA A 926 19.32 5.76 -28.62
C ALA A 926 17.93 5.11 -28.40
N GLU A 927 17.32 4.55 -29.44
CA GLU A 927 16.06 3.83 -29.36
C GLU A 927 16.32 2.37 -28.98
N ILE A 928 15.53 1.84 -28.05
CA ILE A 928 15.59 0.45 -27.60
C ILE A 928 14.45 -0.32 -28.28
N ASP A 929 14.81 -1.33 -29.07
CA ASP A 929 13.89 -2.25 -29.73
C ASP A 929 13.74 -3.58 -28.96
N ASP A 930 14.85 -4.15 -28.48
CA ASP A 930 14.90 -5.36 -27.65
C ASP A 930 15.54 -5.12 -26.26
N ILE A 931 14.77 -5.44 -25.23
CA ILE A 931 15.15 -5.33 -23.81
C ILE A 931 16.33 -6.26 -23.48
N LEU A 932 16.37 -7.48 -24.03
CA LEU A 932 17.41 -8.45 -23.70
C LEU A 932 18.77 -8.08 -24.31
N SER A 933 18.77 -7.63 -25.56
CA SER A 933 19.97 -7.16 -26.26
C SER A 933 20.51 -5.87 -25.66
N PHE A 934 19.63 -4.91 -25.33
CA PHE A 934 20.02 -3.68 -24.63
C PHE A 934 20.74 -3.98 -23.31
N ARG A 935 20.15 -4.80 -22.43
CA ARG A 935 20.79 -5.20 -21.16
C ARG A 935 22.16 -5.85 -21.35
N LYS A 936 22.30 -6.72 -22.35
CA LYS A 936 23.57 -7.41 -22.66
C LYS A 936 24.63 -6.52 -23.30
N SER A 937 24.22 -5.42 -23.95
CA SER A 937 25.14 -4.48 -24.61
C SER A 937 25.86 -3.54 -23.62
N LEU A 938 25.31 -3.37 -22.42
CA LEU A 938 25.80 -2.41 -21.43
C LEU A 938 26.48 -3.09 -20.23
N PRO A 939 27.45 -2.42 -19.58
CA PRO A 939 28.06 -2.93 -18.36
C PRO A 939 27.07 -2.93 -17.19
N LEU A 940 27.28 -3.81 -16.22
CA LEU A 940 26.51 -3.84 -14.97
C LEU A 940 27.27 -3.12 -13.84
N TYR A 941 26.54 -2.57 -12.87
CA TYR A 941 27.12 -2.21 -11.57
C TYR A 941 27.50 -3.47 -10.78
N GLY A 942 28.60 -3.40 -10.03
CA GLY A 942 28.98 -4.46 -9.10
C GLY A 942 28.11 -4.41 -7.84
N SER A 943 27.69 -5.58 -7.35
CA SER A 943 26.89 -5.72 -6.13
C SER A 943 27.63 -5.24 -4.87
N PHE A 944 26.87 -4.98 -3.80
CA PHE A 944 27.39 -4.78 -2.44
C PHE A 944 27.55 -6.10 -1.68
N ARG A 945 26.65 -7.07 -1.90
CA ARG A 945 26.78 -8.45 -1.40
C ARG A 945 28.04 -9.12 -1.99
N GLY A 946 28.81 -9.84 -1.15
CA GLY A 946 29.97 -10.64 -1.56
C GLY A 946 31.34 -9.98 -1.40
N GLY A 947 31.42 -8.71 -0.97
CA GLY A 947 32.69 -8.03 -0.68
C GLY A 947 33.36 -8.51 0.61
N ALA A 948 34.23 -9.52 0.53
CA ALA A 948 34.97 -10.08 1.68
C ALA A 948 35.94 -9.10 2.40
N GLY A 949 36.00 -7.82 2.00
CA GLY A 949 36.92 -6.81 2.52
C GLY A 949 36.28 -5.61 3.24
N LEU A 950 34.95 -5.57 3.40
CA LEU A 950 34.25 -4.43 4.02
C LEU A 950 33.73 -4.68 5.44
N VAL A 951 33.79 -5.90 5.96
CA VAL A 951 33.55 -6.17 7.40
C VAL A 951 34.79 -5.78 8.21
N LYS A 952 34.97 -4.47 8.44
CA LYS A 952 35.68 -4.01 9.63
C LYS A 952 34.66 -3.86 10.76
N LEU A 953 34.90 -4.63 11.82
CA LEU A 953 34.21 -4.62 13.10
C LEU A 953 34.19 -3.22 13.74
#